data_AF-A0A328SGS7-F1
#
_entry.id   AF-A0A328SGS7-F1
#
_cell.length_a   1.000
_cell.length_b   1.000
_cell.length_c   1.000
_cell.angle_alpha   90.00
_cell.angle_beta   90.00
_cell.angle_gamma   90.00
#
_symmetry.space_group_name_H-M   'P 1'
#
loop_
_entity.id
_entity.type
_entity.pdbx_description
1 polymer ?
#
loop_
_entity_poly.entity_id
_entity_poly.type
_entity_poly.pdbx_seq_one_letter_code
_entity_poly.pdbx_strand_id
1 'polypeptide(L)'
;MVLLVTLILGISAVSAIDTNDSAANIATTDNVVNAESNTNIESNSIKNTVSNEYETITNDNSSTDKAITKKTTKSSKNTKTSTDKQQVIIETNPITAYANQLITINANVTYQNGEKVDDAKAAIKINDNTIAQTRVTNGMISYTYELPKWHAKVYDVTIIVGETPSIQTSIKNTTLTIQRHNVKISMDDYTVLSAANTKLKAIVKYENGSYVNGTKAVFKINGKTVGSTIVNNGEASINTIVPTKAKTYTLVFKVGESTVSNYNDCSADLIVKKRTPAISTDVLYFASKGNSVTFKATLIGTGYANASGKLGFKVNGKTVATVQMENSTATYKYDVSKLSPGTHDVSIVYGGSNALNEVRRNVSLRVQSDLVSTYTYNQILDKANTTYQFILDNKRLPNYLTLNENQILIPDYLYLLTQVVSYNNSYHNGGFSAPAGTATTTKYGTQINKSECISLAKKIVQSYISKGKAPSSIKTDSGVSLSYKDTVYVFTRLVSFIRDNNRLPNYVTVAQLGYKPTDPQGSASSGSSGSSGSSASTSTSTYVPTNTVPANYASYLVSAKNAYVNSTALKNAVQAATRGVSGAYNQAVAIFNYVNDHTDYSSYMNTRYGALETLRRGYGNCVDQGHLLLGMYRTANLPARYCHATCYFRSGLVIGHVWVEVYVNGRWYSCDTTSNRNSFGNIVNWYSSTTVRRYTILPF
;
A
#
# COMPACT_ATOMS: atom_id res chain seq x y z
N MET A 1 54.47 30.08 28.80
CA MET A 1 54.32 31.39 28.13
C MET A 1 54.12 31.12 26.65
N VAL A 2 52.99 31.61 26.08
CA VAL A 2 52.78 32.01 24.66
C VAL A 2 52.95 30.91 23.58
N LEU A 3 52.11 30.73 22.56
CA LEU A 3 50.71 31.02 22.26
C LEU A 3 50.38 30.14 21.03
N LEU A 4 49.17 29.61 21.02
CA LEU A 4 48.57 28.82 19.95
C LEU A 4 48.15 29.75 18.78
N VAL A 5 48.52 29.45 17.53
CA VAL A 5 47.84 29.97 16.33
C VAL A 5 47.85 28.88 15.26
N THR A 6 46.74 28.15 15.12
CA THR A 6 46.45 27.31 13.96
C THR A 6 45.47 28.04 13.05
N LEU A 7 45.90 28.25 11.82
CA LEU A 7 45.19 28.85 10.70
C LEU A 7 43.99 27.96 10.31
N ILE A 8 42.76 28.46 10.42
CA ILE A 8 41.56 27.81 9.84
C ILE A 8 41.22 28.55 8.54
N LEU A 9 41.54 27.90 7.42
CA LEU A 9 40.95 28.21 6.11
C LEU A 9 39.53 27.65 6.10
N GLY A 10 38.54 28.54 6.19
CA GLY A 10 37.15 28.20 5.93
C GLY A 10 36.89 28.19 4.42
N ILE A 11 36.26 27.12 3.95
CA ILE A 11 35.16 27.06 2.96
C ILE A 11 34.71 25.58 2.91
N SER A 12 33.48 25.29 3.32
CA SER A 12 32.45 24.62 2.49
C SER A 12 31.26 24.14 3.34
N ALA A 13 30.07 24.33 2.79
CA ALA A 13 28.77 24.02 3.39
C ALA A 13 28.63 22.52 3.70
N VAL A 14 28.21 22.20 4.92
CA VAL A 14 27.78 20.84 5.29
C VAL A 14 26.37 20.62 4.70
N SER A 15 26.31 19.93 3.57
CA SER A 15 25.05 19.49 2.97
C SER A 15 24.48 18.29 3.74
N ALA A 16 23.15 18.21 3.86
CA ALA A 16 22.46 17.04 4.38
C ALA A 16 22.48 15.88 3.36
N ILE A 17 23.65 15.34 3.07
CA ILE A 17 23.84 14.03 2.45
C ILE A 17 25.02 13.37 3.19
N ASP A 18 24.69 12.58 4.19
CA ASP A 18 25.61 11.72 4.91
C ASP A 18 25.47 10.33 4.25
N THR A 19 26.19 10.12 3.14
CA THR A 19 26.24 8.82 2.45
C THR A 19 27.15 7.87 3.21
N ASN A 20 26.61 6.74 3.68
CA ASN A 20 27.44 5.63 4.15
C ASN A 20 28.15 4.97 2.97
N ASP A 21 29.47 4.98 3.03
CA ASP A 21 30.38 4.30 2.11
C ASP A 21 30.44 2.79 2.42
N SER A 22 30.16 1.96 1.39
CA SER A 22 30.65 0.59 1.24
C SER A 22 30.19 0.05 -0.13
N ALA A 23 31.15 -0.06 -1.05
CA ALA A 23 30.97 -0.36 -2.48
C ALA A 23 30.59 -1.82 -2.81
N ALA A 24 29.82 -2.00 -3.89
CA ALA A 24 29.90 -3.13 -4.81
C ALA A 24 29.33 -2.75 -6.20
N ASN A 25 30.20 -2.79 -7.21
CA ASN A 25 29.94 -2.51 -8.63
C ASN A 25 28.90 -3.43 -9.28
N ILE A 26 27.97 -2.87 -10.06
CA ILE A 26 27.45 -3.47 -11.30
C ILE A 26 27.26 -2.34 -12.32
N ALA A 27 27.96 -2.45 -13.45
CA ALA A 27 27.94 -1.51 -14.57
C ALA A 27 26.70 -1.70 -15.45
N THR A 28 26.06 -0.59 -15.87
CA THR A 28 25.20 -0.53 -17.06
C THR A 28 25.23 0.87 -17.68
N THR A 29 25.97 0.97 -18.78
CA THR A 29 25.85 1.84 -19.97
C THR A 29 24.99 3.10 -19.89
N ASP A 30 25.67 4.23 -20.04
CA ASP A 30 25.15 5.56 -20.30
C ASP A 30 24.34 5.65 -21.60
N ASN A 31 23.16 6.28 -21.52
CA ASN A 31 22.55 6.97 -22.64
C ASN A 31 22.26 8.41 -22.18
N VAL A 32 23.13 9.32 -22.60
CA VAL A 32 23.06 10.75 -22.32
C VAL A 32 21.96 11.37 -23.17
N VAL A 33 20.96 11.97 -22.52
CA VAL A 33 20.11 13.00 -23.11
C VAL A 33 20.26 14.25 -22.27
N ASN A 34 20.94 15.25 -22.84
CA ASN A 34 21.11 16.58 -22.26
C ASN A 34 19.76 17.28 -22.15
N ALA A 35 19.42 17.73 -20.93
CA ALA A 35 18.41 18.74 -20.70
C ALA A 35 19.07 19.86 -19.89
N GLU A 36 19.38 20.96 -20.57
CA GLU A 36 19.92 22.18 -19.97
C GLU A 36 18.90 22.83 -19.03
N SER A 37 19.26 22.99 -17.76
CA SER A 37 18.51 23.78 -16.79
C SER A 37 19.13 25.18 -16.67
N ASN A 38 18.54 26.13 -17.39
CA ASN A 38 18.77 27.56 -17.20
C ASN A 38 17.90 28.10 -16.07
N THR A 39 18.51 28.57 -14.96
CA THR A 39 17.92 29.62 -14.11
C THR A 39 19.03 30.43 -13.43
N ASN A 40 19.53 31.46 -14.12
CA ASN A 40 20.13 32.63 -13.49
C ASN A 40 19.01 33.64 -13.25
N ILE A 41 18.58 33.81 -12.00
CA ILE A 41 17.69 34.91 -11.58
C ILE A 41 18.52 35.87 -10.70
N GLU A 42 19.45 36.56 -11.33
CA GLU A 42 20.05 37.78 -10.77
C GLU A 42 20.14 38.78 -11.91
N SER A 43 19.02 39.45 -12.19
CA SER A 43 18.91 40.75 -12.88
C SER A 43 17.45 40.93 -13.27
N ASN A 44 16.66 41.61 -12.45
CA ASN A 44 15.45 42.27 -12.94
C ASN A 44 15.16 43.51 -12.09
N SER A 45 15.55 44.66 -12.63
CA SER A 45 15.16 45.98 -12.19
C SER A 45 13.65 46.18 -12.45
N ILE A 46 12.87 46.37 -11.39
CA ILE A 46 11.45 46.76 -11.49
C ILE A 46 11.39 48.27 -11.71
N LYS A 47 10.91 48.70 -12.88
CA LYS A 47 10.51 50.09 -13.15
C LYS A 47 9.23 50.38 -12.35
N ASN A 48 9.30 51.29 -11.38
CA ASN A 48 8.13 51.85 -10.73
C ASN A 48 7.75 53.15 -11.44
N THR A 49 6.57 53.18 -12.05
CA THR A 49 6.02 54.33 -12.77
C THR A 49 5.34 55.26 -11.76
N VAL A 50 5.89 56.45 -11.54
CA VAL A 50 5.16 57.56 -10.91
C VAL A 50 4.81 58.55 -12.01
N SER A 51 3.52 58.83 -12.14
CA SER A 51 2.95 59.79 -13.09
C SER A 51 3.43 61.20 -12.78
N ASN A 52 4.00 61.86 -13.78
CA ASN A 52 4.02 63.32 -13.86
C ASN A 52 3.36 63.71 -15.18
N GLU A 53 2.15 64.25 -15.10
CA GLU A 53 1.60 65.11 -16.14
C GLU A 53 2.47 66.38 -16.22
N TYR A 54 2.88 66.77 -17.42
CA TYR A 54 2.64 68.10 -18.02
C TYR A 54 3.23 68.12 -19.45
N GLU A 55 2.31 68.37 -20.39
CA GLU A 55 2.38 68.89 -21.76
C GLU A 55 3.64 68.68 -22.63
N THR A 56 3.40 67.91 -23.68
CA THR A 56 4.07 67.93 -24.99
C THR A 56 4.10 69.31 -25.64
N ILE A 57 5.27 69.73 -26.14
CA ILE A 57 5.36 70.65 -27.29
C ILE A 57 6.13 69.95 -28.41
N THR A 58 5.41 69.69 -29.49
CA THR A 58 5.88 69.26 -30.81
C THR A 58 6.62 70.40 -31.51
N ASN A 59 7.79 70.11 -32.07
CA ASN A 59 8.46 70.98 -33.03
C ASN A 59 7.79 70.83 -34.40
N ASP A 60 7.21 71.92 -34.91
CA ASP A 60 6.97 72.11 -36.34
C ASP A 60 7.71 73.37 -36.80
N ASN A 61 8.44 73.22 -37.89
CA ASN A 61 9.36 74.22 -38.41
C ASN A 61 8.73 74.84 -39.67
N SER A 62 8.38 76.13 -39.66
CA SER A 62 8.25 76.90 -40.90
C SER A 62 8.47 78.41 -40.68
N SER A 63 9.14 79.00 -41.66
CA SER A 63 9.72 80.33 -41.81
C SER A 63 8.80 81.54 -41.59
N THR A 64 9.35 82.66 -41.06
CA THR A 64 9.60 83.94 -41.78
C THR A 64 9.96 85.11 -40.84
N ASP A 65 11.00 85.86 -41.22
CA ASP A 65 11.35 87.28 -40.99
C ASP A 65 10.60 88.15 -39.96
N LYS A 66 11.35 88.71 -38.98
CA LYS A 66 11.68 90.16 -38.83
C LYS A 66 12.10 90.52 -37.39
N ALA A 67 13.16 91.32 -37.31
CA ALA A 67 13.73 91.87 -36.10
C ALA A 67 12.83 92.93 -35.41
N ILE A 68 12.76 92.90 -34.08
CA ILE A 68 12.48 94.09 -33.24
C ILE A 68 13.42 94.06 -32.02
N THR A 69 13.95 95.24 -31.72
CA THR A 69 15.05 95.52 -30.77
C THR A 69 14.51 96.25 -29.53
N LYS A 70 15.23 96.11 -28.40
CA LYS A 70 15.20 96.91 -27.14
C LYS A 70 14.00 96.69 -26.21
N LYS A 71 14.16 96.63 -24.87
CA LYS A 71 15.03 97.49 -24.04
C LYS A 71 15.43 96.80 -22.72
N THR A 72 16.72 96.89 -22.43
CA THR A 72 17.40 96.69 -21.14
C THR A 72 16.82 97.51 -19.99
N THR A 73 16.83 96.92 -18.79
CA THR A 73 17.39 97.60 -17.60
C THR A 73 18.19 96.59 -16.78
N LYS A 74 19.52 96.77 -16.75
CA LYS A 74 20.43 96.12 -15.80
C LYS A 74 20.20 96.71 -14.41
N SER A 75 20.12 95.86 -13.40
CA SER A 75 20.67 96.17 -12.08
C SER A 75 21.64 95.06 -11.73
N SER A 76 22.93 95.34 -11.94
CA SER A 76 24.01 94.51 -11.43
C SER A 76 24.18 94.79 -9.94
N LYS A 77 23.88 93.80 -9.10
CA LYS A 77 24.62 93.60 -7.85
C LYS A 77 25.37 92.28 -7.98
N ASN A 78 26.67 92.42 -8.25
CA ASN A 78 27.64 91.38 -8.00
C ASN A 78 27.76 91.20 -6.49
N THR A 79 27.29 90.07 -5.99
CA THR A 79 27.83 89.46 -4.76
C THR A 79 28.37 88.10 -5.18
N LYS A 80 29.68 88.03 -5.46
CA LYS A 80 30.41 86.77 -5.48
C LYS A 80 30.54 86.31 -4.02
N THR A 81 29.66 85.44 -3.56
CA THR A 81 29.98 84.49 -2.50
C THR A 81 30.54 83.24 -3.16
N SER A 82 31.85 83.05 -3.06
CA SER A 82 32.43 81.71 -3.20
C SER A 82 32.00 80.93 -1.97
N THR A 83 30.86 80.24 -2.04
CA THR A 83 30.53 79.21 -1.04
C THR A 83 31.30 77.97 -1.43
N ASP A 84 32.45 77.74 -0.80
CA ASP A 84 33.09 76.43 -0.83
C ASP A 84 32.08 75.42 -0.31
N LYS A 85 31.73 74.44 -1.16
CA LYS A 85 30.82 73.37 -0.77
C LYS A 85 31.43 72.62 0.42
N GLN A 86 30.65 72.30 1.43
CA GLN A 86 31.12 71.54 2.61
C GLN A 86 30.69 70.08 2.54
N GLN A 87 31.46 69.17 3.15
CA GLN A 87 31.01 67.80 3.39
C GLN A 87 30.03 67.75 4.57
N VAL A 88 29.00 66.92 4.45
CA VAL A 88 28.04 66.65 5.54
C VAL A 88 28.46 65.41 6.31
N ILE A 89 28.11 65.37 7.60
CA ILE A 89 28.27 64.21 8.47
C ILE A 89 27.04 63.32 8.28
N ILE A 90 27.27 62.03 8.01
CA ILE A 90 26.22 61.01 7.92
C ILE A 90 26.44 59.98 9.03
N GLU A 91 25.48 59.86 9.93
CA GLU A 91 25.47 58.88 11.01
C GLU A 91 24.43 57.81 10.74
N THR A 92 24.84 56.54 10.79
CA THR A 92 23.97 55.38 10.59
C THR A 92 24.55 54.19 11.34
N ASN A 93 23.69 53.25 11.73
CA ASN A 93 24.06 52.06 12.51
C ASN A 93 23.98 50.80 11.64
N PRO A 94 24.73 49.73 11.98
CA PRO A 94 24.52 48.41 11.41
C PRO A 94 23.10 47.90 11.66
N ILE A 95 22.55 47.18 10.69
CA ILE A 95 21.21 46.60 10.75
C ILE A 95 21.35 45.08 10.87
N THR A 96 20.56 44.45 11.75
CA THR A 96 20.43 42.99 11.81
C THR A 96 18.98 42.62 11.57
N ALA A 97 18.73 41.69 10.66
CA ALA A 97 17.38 41.33 10.23
C ALA A 97 17.32 39.88 9.72
N TYR A 98 16.12 39.40 9.42
CA TYR A 98 15.88 38.14 8.72
C TYR A 98 15.44 38.39 7.27
N ALA A 99 15.59 37.39 6.42
CA ALA A 99 15.06 37.46 5.05
C ALA A 99 13.52 37.66 5.05
N ASN A 100 12.97 38.41 4.09
CA ASN A 100 11.54 38.81 4.05
C ASN A 100 11.07 39.68 5.22
N GLN A 101 11.99 40.20 6.03
CA GLN A 101 11.64 41.17 7.05
C GLN A 101 11.58 42.58 6.44
N LEU A 102 10.57 43.35 6.85
CA LEU A 102 10.51 44.78 6.62
C LEU A 102 11.51 45.47 7.57
N ILE A 103 12.52 46.14 7.01
CA ILE A 103 13.53 46.90 7.76
C ILE A 103 13.40 48.38 7.46
N THR A 104 13.94 49.22 8.35
CA THR A 104 14.09 50.66 8.10
C THR A 104 15.56 51.03 8.11
N ILE A 105 16.03 51.62 7.01
CA ILE A 105 17.38 52.16 6.89
C ILE A 105 17.30 53.64 7.26
N ASN A 106 17.94 54.00 8.37
CA ASN A 106 17.95 55.36 8.89
C ASN A 106 19.35 55.96 8.85
N ALA A 107 19.44 57.24 8.52
CA ALA A 107 20.63 58.04 8.74
C ALA A 107 20.30 59.47 9.15
N ASN A 108 21.12 60.01 10.06
CA ASN A 108 21.11 61.42 10.41
C ASN A 108 22.16 62.14 9.57
N VAL A 109 21.77 63.29 9.02
CA VAL A 109 22.60 64.11 8.12
C VAL A 109 22.67 65.54 8.66
N THR A 110 23.86 65.94 9.06
CA THR A 110 24.14 67.27 9.62
C THR A 110 25.30 67.95 8.90
N TYR A 111 25.29 69.28 8.91
CA TYR A 111 26.46 70.08 8.58
C TYR A 111 27.52 69.94 9.69
N GLN A 112 28.75 70.39 9.42
CA GLN A 112 29.85 70.32 10.39
C GLN A 112 29.58 71.10 11.69
N ASN A 113 28.71 72.11 11.62
CA ASN A 113 28.26 72.90 12.77
C ASN A 113 27.11 72.24 13.57
N GLY A 114 26.66 71.04 13.17
CA GLY A 114 25.56 70.31 13.81
C GLY A 114 24.16 70.69 13.33
N GLU A 115 24.02 71.66 12.43
CA GLU A 115 22.72 72.01 11.84
C GLU A 115 22.22 70.89 10.92
N LYS A 116 20.89 70.76 10.85
CA LYS A 116 20.24 69.72 10.06
C LYS A 116 20.27 70.07 8.58
N VAL A 117 20.62 69.09 7.75
CA VAL A 117 20.53 69.22 6.30
C VAL A 117 19.09 68.99 5.85
N ASP A 118 18.60 69.79 4.92
CA ASP A 118 17.27 69.63 4.34
C ASP A 118 17.33 69.75 2.82
N ASP A 119 16.39 69.08 2.16
CA ASP A 119 16.18 69.06 0.70
C ASP A 119 17.37 68.60 -0.18
N ALA A 120 18.34 67.87 0.39
CA ALA A 120 19.41 67.24 -0.39
C ALA A 120 18.96 65.88 -0.97
N LYS A 121 19.26 65.59 -2.23
CA LYS A 121 19.01 64.25 -2.81
C LYS A 121 19.90 63.21 -2.13
N ALA A 122 19.38 62.02 -1.89
CA ALA A 122 20.14 60.91 -1.32
C ALA A 122 19.86 59.60 -2.08
N ALA A 123 20.83 58.70 -2.08
CA ALA A 123 20.69 57.35 -2.60
C ALA A 123 21.12 56.34 -1.53
N ILE A 124 20.37 55.24 -1.43
CA ILE A 124 20.68 54.10 -0.57
C ILE A 124 21.01 52.92 -1.47
N LYS A 125 22.17 52.31 -1.24
CA LYS A 125 22.63 51.14 -1.97
C LYS A 125 22.82 49.95 -1.04
N ILE A 126 22.58 48.75 -1.56
CA ILE A 126 23.00 47.49 -0.93
C ILE A 126 23.83 46.71 -1.95
N ASN A 127 25.05 46.30 -1.58
CA ASN A 127 26.04 45.69 -2.47
C ASN A 127 26.14 46.44 -3.82
N ASP A 128 26.38 47.76 -3.74
CA ASP A 128 26.47 48.69 -4.87
C ASP A 128 25.22 48.91 -5.73
N ASN A 129 24.14 48.17 -5.49
CA ASN A 129 22.87 48.35 -6.18
C ASN A 129 22.00 49.41 -5.48
N THR A 130 21.59 50.44 -6.20
CA THR A 130 20.66 51.46 -5.70
C THR A 130 19.29 50.85 -5.44
N ILE A 131 18.89 50.76 -4.17
CA ILE A 131 17.58 50.28 -3.76
C ILE A 131 16.56 51.42 -3.58
N ALA A 132 17.04 52.64 -3.34
CA ALA A 132 16.20 53.81 -3.18
C ALA A 132 16.91 55.10 -3.58
N GLN A 133 16.15 56.05 -4.12
CA GLN A 133 16.50 57.46 -4.22
C GLN A 133 15.47 58.24 -3.40
N THR A 134 15.95 59.09 -2.49
CA THR A 134 15.13 59.83 -1.54
C THR A 134 15.69 61.24 -1.35
N ARG A 135 15.15 62.01 -0.42
CA ARG A 135 15.70 63.28 0.03
C ARG A 135 16.01 63.23 1.52
N VAL A 136 16.98 64.03 1.92
CA VAL A 136 17.18 64.37 3.33
C VAL A 136 16.04 65.32 3.71
N THR A 137 15.26 64.95 4.73
CA THR A 137 14.17 65.79 5.26
C THR A 137 14.42 66.05 6.73
N ASN A 138 14.56 67.32 7.12
CA ASN A 138 14.84 67.73 8.50
C ASN A 138 16.00 66.95 9.14
N GLY A 139 17.10 66.80 8.40
CA GLY A 139 18.32 66.10 8.82
C GLY A 139 18.20 64.58 8.84
N MET A 140 17.15 63.98 8.29
CA MET A 140 16.95 62.53 8.30
C MET A 140 16.77 61.95 6.90
N ILE A 141 17.38 60.78 6.72
CA ILE A 141 17.04 59.83 5.66
C ILE A 141 16.37 58.66 6.36
N SER A 142 15.15 58.31 5.95
CA SER A 142 14.44 57.12 6.44
C SER A 142 13.79 56.42 5.27
N TYR A 143 14.14 55.14 5.07
CA TYR A 143 13.59 54.32 4.00
C TYR A 143 13.24 52.94 4.51
N THR A 144 11.98 52.56 4.31
CA THR A 144 11.49 51.22 4.62
C THR A 144 11.72 50.30 3.43
N TYR A 145 12.38 49.17 3.66
CA TYR A 145 12.75 48.20 2.64
C TYR A 145 12.32 46.79 3.06
N GLU A 146 11.58 46.10 2.20
CA GLU A 146 11.26 44.69 2.40
C GLU A 146 12.41 43.84 1.85
N LEU A 147 13.12 43.14 2.74
CA LEU A 147 14.26 42.32 2.34
C LEU A 147 13.80 41.13 1.49
N PRO A 148 14.39 40.85 0.32
CA PRO A 148 14.08 39.63 -0.41
C PRO A 148 14.54 38.36 0.34
N LYS A 149 14.33 37.17 -0.25
CA LYS A 149 14.85 35.87 0.24
C LYS A 149 16.37 35.73 0.09
N TRP A 150 17.10 36.72 0.58
CA TRP A 150 18.55 36.77 0.53
C TRP A 150 19.20 35.79 1.50
N HIS A 151 20.40 35.33 1.16
CA HIS A 151 21.17 34.42 1.98
C HIS A 151 21.60 35.10 3.29
N ALA A 152 21.60 34.35 4.39
CA ALA A 152 22.19 34.80 5.64
C ALA A 152 23.70 35.08 5.46
N LYS A 153 24.07 36.36 5.47
CA LYS A 153 25.43 36.89 5.42
C LYS A 153 25.40 38.40 5.73
N VAL A 154 26.57 39.02 5.72
CA VAL A 154 26.72 40.48 5.80
C VAL A 154 26.64 41.07 4.39
N TYR A 155 25.87 42.14 4.24
CA TYR A 155 25.70 42.94 3.03
C TYR A 155 26.20 44.36 3.31
N ASP A 156 26.89 44.94 2.33
CA ASP A 156 27.36 46.32 2.44
C ASP A 156 26.22 47.28 2.14
N VAL A 157 26.02 48.27 3.00
CA VAL A 157 25.01 49.32 2.83
C VAL A 157 25.72 50.66 2.69
N THR A 158 25.46 51.36 1.60
CA THR A 158 26.07 52.66 1.31
C THR A 158 24.99 53.73 1.22
N ILE A 159 25.15 54.79 2.00
CA ILE A 159 24.29 55.98 1.99
C ILE A 159 25.08 57.11 1.35
N ILE A 160 24.51 57.69 0.30
CA ILE A 160 25.13 58.75 -0.50
C ILE A 160 24.22 59.97 -0.41
N VAL A 161 24.73 61.09 0.12
CA VAL A 161 24.08 62.40 0.03
C VAL A 161 24.68 63.13 -1.16
N GLY A 162 23.82 63.47 -2.11
CA GLY A 162 24.20 64.10 -3.37
C GLY A 162 24.60 65.57 -3.20
N GLU A 163 25.36 66.04 -4.19
CA GLU A 163 25.85 67.41 -4.24
C GLU A 163 24.71 68.44 -4.37
N THR A 164 24.84 69.55 -3.65
CA THR A 164 23.97 70.73 -3.75
C THR A 164 24.84 71.99 -3.96
N PRO A 165 24.26 73.21 -4.08
CA PRO A 165 25.06 74.43 -4.08
C PRO A 165 25.91 74.63 -2.80
N SER A 166 25.51 74.03 -1.67
CA SER A 166 26.18 74.15 -0.36
C SER A 166 26.87 72.86 0.12
N ILE A 167 26.58 71.71 -0.49
CA ILE A 167 27.02 70.38 -0.03
C ILE A 167 27.83 69.67 -1.11
N GLN A 168 29.00 69.12 -0.75
CA GLN A 168 29.72 68.13 -1.57
C GLN A 168 29.12 66.73 -1.39
N THR A 169 29.29 65.84 -2.37
CA THR A 169 28.84 64.45 -2.22
C THR A 169 29.51 63.80 -1.00
N SER A 170 28.70 63.32 -0.04
CA SER A 170 29.16 62.60 1.15
C SER A 170 28.69 61.14 1.09
N ILE A 171 29.56 60.22 1.50
CA ILE A 171 29.30 58.78 1.47
C ILE A 171 29.54 58.19 2.85
N LYS A 172 28.65 57.33 3.31
CA LYS A 172 28.80 56.55 4.54
C LYS A 172 28.45 55.09 4.29
N ASN A 173 29.35 54.20 4.73
CA ASN A 173 29.12 52.76 4.71
C ASN A 173 28.67 52.27 6.09
N THR A 174 27.77 51.31 6.08
CA THR A 174 27.33 50.49 7.21
C THR A 174 27.04 49.08 6.69
N THR A 175 26.52 48.20 7.55
CA THR A 175 26.24 46.81 7.16
C THR A 175 24.80 46.42 7.46
N LEU A 176 24.30 45.47 6.66
CA LEU A 176 23.09 44.71 6.93
C LEU A 176 23.47 43.25 7.13
N THR A 177 23.28 42.72 8.33
CA THR A 177 23.47 41.30 8.65
C THR A 177 22.15 40.57 8.56
N ILE A 178 22.01 39.67 7.57
CA ILE A 178 20.87 38.77 7.50
C ILE A 178 21.18 37.50 8.31
N GLN A 179 20.33 37.21 9.31
CA GLN A 179 20.43 36.03 10.17
C GLN A 179 19.51 34.90 9.72
N ARG A 180 19.78 33.70 10.22
CA ARG A 180 18.89 32.54 10.10
C ARG A 180 18.02 32.42 11.33
N HIS A 181 16.79 31.97 11.14
CA HIS A 181 15.89 31.62 12.23
C HIS A 181 16.34 30.35 12.94
N ASN A 182 16.14 30.30 14.25
CA ASN A 182 16.23 29.06 15.01
C ASN A 182 14.99 28.20 14.73
N VAL A 183 15.09 26.89 14.93
CA VAL A 183 13.94 26.01 14.75
C VAL A 183 13.66 25.24 16.03
N LYS A 184 12.38 25.03 16.34
CA LYS A 184 11.87 24.19 17.41
C LYS A 184 11.22 22.96 16.77
N ILE A 185 11.59 21.79 17.25
CA ILE A 185 11.14 20.51 16.73
C ILE A 185 10.34 19.78 17.81
N SER A 186 9.23 19.16 17.43
CA SER A 186 8.47 18.22 18.27
C SER A 186 8.22 16.91 17.53
N MET A 187 8.38 15.79 18.23
CA MET A 187 8.18 14.43 17.72
C MET A 187 7.69 13.54 18.86
N ASP A 188 6.65 12.75 18.59
CA ASP A 188 6.08 11.83 19.58
C ASP A 188 6.91 10.53 19.66
N ASP A 189 6.80 9.84 20.79
CA ASP A 189 7.24 8.45 20.91
C ASP A 189 6.34 7.52 20.10
N TYR A 190 6.92 6.43 19.59
CA TYR A 190 6.24 5.43 18.76
C TYR A 190 6.25 4.08 19.43
N THR A 191 5.07 3.48 19.63
CA THR A 191 4.95 2.05 19.97
C THR A 191 4.36 1.29 18.78
N VAL A 192 5.15 0.39 18.19
CA VAL A 192 4.81 -0.31 16.95
C VAL A 192 5.13 -1.79 17.01
N LEU A 193 4.53 -2.57 16.11
CA LEU A 193 4.88 -3.98 15.95
C LEU A 193 6.14 -4.13 15.09
N SER A 194 6.91 -5.18 15.36
CA SER A 194 8.10 -5.59 14.60
C SER A 194 7.84 -5.56 13.09
N ALA A 195 8.76 -4.96 12.33
CA ALA A 195 8.68 -4.83 10.88
C ALA A 195 7.39 -4.14 10.38
N ALA A 196 6.69 -3.35 11.21
CA ALA A 196 5.60 -2.51 10.73
C ALA A 196 6.11 -1.43 9.78
N ASN A 197 5.35 -1.18 8.71
CA ASN A 197 5.49 0.05 7.94
C ASN A 197 4.83 1.19 8.73
N THR A 198 5.62 2.14 9.20
CA THR A 198 5.21 3.19 10.13
C THR A 198 5.44 4.56 9.49
N LYS A 199 4.42 5.43 9.58
CA LYS A 199 4.57 6.85 9.24
C LYS A 199 5.22 7.58 10.41
N LEU A 200 6.48 7.96 10.27
CA LEU A 200 7.19 8.81 11.22
C LEU A 200 6.91 10.27 10.87
N LYS A 201 6.67 11.11 11.87
CA LYS A 201 6.28 12.51 11.70
C LYS A 201 6.96 13.38 12.75
N ALA A 202 7.45 14.55 12.31
CA ALA A 202 7.94 15.61 13.16
C ALA A 202 7.28 16.93 12.77
N ILE A 203 7.08 17.80 13.76
CA ILE A 203 6.59 19.17 13.59
C ILE A 203 7.74 20.13 13.80
N VAL A 204 7.91 21.07 12.87
CA VAL A 204 9.01 22.04 12.85
C VAL A 204 8.45 23.45 12.76
N LYS A 205 8.81 24.28 13.74
CA LYS A 205 8.41 25.70 13.82
C LYS A 205 9.65 26.58 13.97
N TYR A 206 9.58 27.82 13.52
CA TYR A 206 10.56 28.84 13.88
C TYR A 206 10.39 29.27 15.35
N GLU A 207 11.35 30.01 15.91
CA GLU A 207 11.29 30.50 17.29
C GLU A 207 10.03 31.35 17.59
N ASN A 208 9.52 32.04 16.56
CA ASN A 208 8.30 32.87 16.60
C ASN A 208 6.99 32.05 16.49
N GLY A 209 7.07 30.73 16.38
CA GLY A 209 5.92 29.82 16.30
C GLY A 209 5.35 29.58 14.90
N SER A 210 5.80 30.31 13.88
CA SER A 210 5.41 30.07 12.49
C SER A 210 6.03 28.78 11.92
N TYR A 211 5.45 28.24 10.85
CA TYR A 211 5.85 26.95 10.30
C TYR A 211 7.04 27.06 9.34
N VAL A 212 7.99 26.12 9.48
CA VAL A 212 9.12 25.99 8.54
C VAL A 212 8.64 25.37 7.22
N ASN A 213 9.18 25.82 6.09
CA ASN A 213 8.82 25.29 4.77
C ASN A 213 10.05 25.20 3.85
N GLY A 214 10.16 24.12 3.08
CA GLY A 214 11.21 23.93 2.08
C GLY A 214 12.58 23.49 2.61
N THR A 215 12.70 23.16 3.90
CA THR A 215 13.99 22.74 4.50
C THR A 215 14.16 21.23 4.47
N LYS A 216 15.32 20.73 4.06
CA LYS A 216 15.63 19.28 4.02
C LYS A 216 15.72 18.72 5.45
N ALA A 217 15.21 17.50 5.63
CA ALA A 217 15.23 16.81 6.91
C ALA A 217 15.43 15.30 6.75
N VAL A 218 15.86 14.63 7.82
CA VAL A 218 16.08 13.18 7.86
C VAL A 218 15.56 12.56 9.14
N PHE A 219 15.08 11.32 9.04
CA PHE A 219 14.83 10.46 10.20
C PHE A 219 15.92 9.41 10.29
N LYS A 220 16.45 9.20 11.50
CA LYS A 220 17.45 8.18 11.81
C LYS A 220 16.92 7.25 12.90
N ILE A 221 17.08 5.94 12.74
CA ILE A 221 16.82 4.94 13.78
C ILE A 221 18.17 4.38 14.23
N ASN A 222 18.52 4.53 15.50
CA ASN A 222 19.78 4.08 16.10
C ASN A 222 21.01 4.55 15.29
N GLY A 223 20.99 5.84 14.89
CA GLY A 223 22.06 6.48 14.11
C GLY A 223 22.01 6.27 12.59
N LYS A 224 21.23 5.30 12.08
CA LYS A 224 21.12 5.04 10.63
C LYS A 224 19.96 5.80 10.01
N THR A 225 20.21 6.53 8.92
CA THR A 225 19.16 7.20 8.13
C THR A 225 18.19 6.16 7.56
N VAL A 226 16.90 6.34 7.85
CA VAL A 226 15.80 5.49 7.35
C VAL A 226 14.95 6.18 6.30
N GLY A 227 15.07 7.51 6.20
CA GLY A 227 14.49 8.28 5.11
C GLY A 227 14.80 9.76 5.22
N SER A 228 14.75 10.43 4.08
CA SER A 228 14.92 11.87 3.94
C SER A 228 13.62 12.48 3.42
N THR A 229 13.34 13.72 3.78
CA THR A 229 12.14 14.45 3.37
C THR A 229 12.41 15.95 3.35
N ILE A 230 11.40 16.72 2.97
CA ILE A 230 11.41 18.19 3.06
C ILE A 230 10.30 18.58 4.02
N VAL A 231 10.58 19.50 4.93
CA VAL A 231 9.57 20.09 5.81
C VAL A 231 8.62 20.92 4.93
N ASN A 232 7.35 20.54 4.90
CA ASN A 232 6.30 21.25 4.18
C ASN A 232 5.26 21.77 5.16
N ASN A 233 5.06 23.08 5.19
CA ASN A 233 4.14 23.73 6.12
C ASN A 233 4.29 23.23 7.58
N GLY A 234 5.53 23.11 8.03
CA GLY A 234 5.89 22.69 9.37
C GLY A 234 5.80 21.19 9.66
N GLU A 235 5.39 20.36 8.69
CA GLU A 235 5.37 18.92 8.83
C GLU A 235 6.47 18.26 7.99
N ALA A 236 7.21 17.35 8.60
CA ALA A 236 8.07 16.41 7.90
C ALA A 236 7.63 15.00 8.23
N SER A 237 7.45 14.15 7.22
CA SER A 237 7.12 12.75 7.45
C SER A 237 7.72 11.82 6.39
N ILE A 238 7.91 10.57 6.80
CA ILE A 238 8.30 9.45 5.92
C ILE A 238 7.51 8.21 6.32
N ASN A 239 7.34 7.28 5.37
CA ASN A 239 6.96 5.91 5.69
C ASN A 239 8.23 5.05 5.68
N THR A 240 8.44 4.26 6.72
CA THR A 240 9.57 3.31 6.79
C THR A 240 9.18 2.02 7.47
N ILE A 241 9.83 0.92 7.08
CA ILE A 241 9.75 -0.33 7.82
C ILE A 241 10.64 -0.22 9.06
N VAL A 242 10.04 -0.37 10.24
CA VAL A 242 10.76 -0.33 11.52
C VAL A 242 11.56 -1.63 11.74
N PRO A 243 12.59 -1.63 12.61
CA PRO A 243 13.42 -2.80 12.84
C PRO A 243 12.63 -4.07 13.23
N THR A 244 13.20 -5.23 12.90
CA THR A 244 12.57 -6.52 13.19
C THR A 244 12.75 -6.96 14.66
N LYS A 245 13.86 -6.60 15.31
CA LYS A 245 14.14 -7.01 16.69
C LYS A 245 13.32 -6.17 17.66
N ALA A 246 12.52 -6.81 18.51
CA ALA A 246 11.77 -6.14 19.55
C ALA A 246 12.69 -5.58 20.64
N LYS A 247 12.66 -4.25 20.80
CA LYS A 247 13.32 -3.44 21.84
C LYS A 247 12.96 -1.97 21.63
N THR A 248 13.40 -1.10 22.53
CA THR A 248 13.39 0.35 22.30
C THR A 248 14.60 0.76 21.45
N TYR A 249 14.37 1.61 20.47
CA TYR A 249 15.39 2.24 19.62
C TYR A 249 15.32 3.74 19.79
N THR A 250 16.47 4.41 19.73
CA THR A 250 16.52 5.87 19.61
C THR A 250 16.06 6.27 18.21
N LEU A 251 15.00 7.05 18.12
CA LEU A 251 14.55 7.71 16.89
C LEU A 251 15.02 9.16 16.93
N VAL A 252 15.73 9.60 15.91
CA VAL A 252 16.24 10.97 15.79
C VAL A 252 15.65 11.60 14.54
N PHE A 253 15.14 12.81 14.66
CA PHE A 253 14.78 13.65 13.52
C PHE A 253 15.71 14.85 13.45
N LYS A 254 16.25 15.14 12.27
CA LYS A 254 17.18 16.24 12.04
C LYS A 254 16.67 17.14 10.91
N VAL A 255 16.67 18.45 11.14
CA VAL A 255 16.42 19.46 10.12
C VAL A 255 17.75 20.10 9.75
N GLY A 256 18.06 20.12 8.45
CA GLY A 256 19.29 20.70 7.94
C GLY A 256 19.31 22.23 8.03
N GLU A 257 20.51 22.80 8.03
CA GLU A 257 20.70 24.23 7.83
C GLU A 257 20.24 24.65 6.42
N SER A 258 19.65 25.83 6.30
CA SER A 258 19.20 26.41 5.03
C SER A 258 19.66 27.87 4.89
N THR A 259 19.20 28.55 3.84
CA THR A 259 19.44 29.98 3.67
C THR A 259 18.75 30.84 4.72
N VAL A 260 17.69 30.31 5.36
CA VAL A 260 16.82 31.04 6.30
C VAL A 260 16.66 30.37 7.67
N SER A 261 17.18 29.14 7.87
CA SER A 261 16.99 28.37 9.11
C SER A 261 18.28 27.69 9.57
N ASN A 262 18.51 27.67 10.88
CA ASN A 262 19.60 26.91 11.51
C ASN A 262 19.31 25.41 11.56
N TYR A 263 20.36 24.60 11.66
CA TYR A 263 20.25 23.18 11.97
C TYR A 263 19.63 22.96 13.36
N ASN A 264 18.82 21.92 13.52
CA ASN A 264 18.44 21.39 14.82
C ASN A 264 18.05 19.91 14.72
N ASP A 265 18.05 19.20 15.85
CA ASP A 265 17.54 17.84 15.97
C ASP A 265 16.70 17.61 17.23
N CYS A 266 15.96 16.50 17.23
CA CYS A 266 15.27 16.00 18.41
C CYS A 266 15.32 14.47 18.43
N SER A 267 15.16 13.90 19.62
CA SER A 267 15.09 12.44 19.82
C SER A 267 13.75 12.05 20.44
N ALA A 268 13.27 10.87 20.09
CA ALA A 268 12.11 10.21 20.70
C ALA A 268 12.40 8.69 20.79
N ASP A 269 11.55 7.97 21.52
CA ASP A 269 11.63 6.53 21.63
C ASP A 269 10.81 5.83 20.54
N LEU A 270 11.41 4.84 19.88
CA LEU A 270 10.74 3.89 19.03
C LEU A 270 10.72 2.52 19.72
N ILE A 271 9.59 2.20 20.36
CA ILE A 271 9.33 0.96 21.09
C ILE A 271 8.78 -0.08 20.10
N VAL A 272 9.61 -1.05 19.73
CA VAL A 272 9.22 -2.15 18.84
C VAL A 272 8.80 -3.37 19.66
N LYS A 273 7.55 -3.82 19.50
CA LYS A 273 6.98 -5.02 20.14
C LYS A 273 6.94 -6.21 19.17
N LYS A 274 7.05 -7.44 19.70
CA LYS A 274 6.89 -8.65 18.88
C LYS A 274 5.46 -8.78 18.35
N ARG A 275 5.30 -9.39 17.17
CA ARG A 275 3.99 -9.80 16.64
C ARG A 275 3.61 -11.19 17.14
N THR A 276 2.33 -11.44 17.34
CA THR A 276 1.82 -12.79 17.61
C THR A 276 1.30 -13.40 16.31
N PRO A 277 2.01 -14.35 15.69
CA PRO A 277 1.54 -15.03 14.49
C PRO A 277 0.44 -16.06 14.82
N ALA A 278 -0.06 -16.77 13.81
CA ALA A 278 -0.88 -17.96 13.99
C ALA A 278 -0.36 -19.12 13.13
N ILE A 279 -0.63 -20.35 13.53
CA ILE A 279 -0.28 -21.55 12.76
C ILE A 279 -1.52 -22.06 12.04
N SER A 280 -1.46 -22.07 10.70
CA SER A 280 -2.45 -22.69 9.83
C SER A 280 -2.03 -24.12 9.50
N THR A 281 -2.93 -25.07 9.73
CA THR A 281 -2.72 -26.53 9.61
C THR A 281 -4.09 -27.20 9.58
N ASP A 282 -4.16 -28.42 9.06
CA ASP A 282 -5.34 -29.27 9.23
C ASP A 282 -5.62 -29.50 10.72
N VAL A 283 -6.90 -29.48 11.09
CA VAL A 283 -7.36 -29.68 12.48
C VAL A 283 -7.37 -31.15 12.88
N LEU A 284 -7.41 -32.05 11.90
CA LEU A 284 -7.41 -33.50 12.07
C LEU A 284 -6.65 -34.15 10.91
N TYR A 285 -5.63 -34.92 11.25
CA TYR A 285 -4.84 -35.74 10.32
C TYR A 285 -5.32 -37.19 10.35
N PHE A 286 -5.11 -37.93 9.26
CA PHE A 286 -5.50 -39.33 9.14
C PHE A 286 -4.33 -40.20 8.68
N ALA A 287 -4.23 -41.40 9.25
CA ALA A 287 -3.23 -42.40 8.85
C ALA A 287 -3.75 -43.82 9.10
N SER A 288 -3.36 -44.77 8.25
CA SER A 288 -3.49 -46.19 8.57
C SER A 288 -2.31 -46.63 9.43
N LYS A 289 -2.55 -47.57 10.33
CA LYS A 289 -1.49 -48.20 11.13
C LYS A 289 -0.44 -48.81 10.19
N GLY A 290 0.84 -48.60 10.51
CA GLY A 290 1.96 -49.07 9.69
C GLY A 290 2.37 -48.11 8.55
N ASN A 291 1.61 -47.03 8.32
CA ASN A 291 1.96 -46.01 7.32
C ASN A 291 2.55 -44.75 7.96
N SER A 292 2.79 -43.73 7.15
CA SER A 292 3.18 -42.40 7.61
C SER A 292 2.12 -41.36 7.31
N VAL A 293 2.14 -40.27 8.06
CA VAL A 293 1.34 -39.07 7.82
C VAL A 293 2.24 -37.85 7.70
N THR A 294 1.87 -36.91 6.83
CA THR A 294 2.63 -35.67 6.66
C THR A 294 1.94 -34.53 7.40
N PHE A 295 2.55 -34.05 8.47
CA PHE A 295 2.13 -32.81 9.12
C PHE A 295 2.61 -31.61 8.31
N LYS A 296 1.73 -30.65 8.04
CA LYS A 296 2.05 -29.41 7.36
C LYS A 296 1.55 -28.22 8.18
N ALA A 297 2.46 -27.32 8.52
CA ALA A 297 2.17 -26.14 9.30
C ALA A 297 2.67 -24.90 8.57
N THR A 298 1.82 -23.87 8.43
CA THR A 298 2.20 -22.58 7.83
C THR A 298 1.98 -21.47 8.84
N LEU A 299 2.99 -20.65 9.05
CA LEU A 299 2.89 -19.48 9.92
C LEU A 299 2.25 -18.32 9.14
N ILE A 300 1.16 -17.78 9.67
CA ILE A 300 0.40 -16.67 9.09
C ILE A 300 0.36 -15.48 10.05
N GLY A 301 0.04 -14.29 9.55
CA GLY A 301 -0.04 -13.08 10.38
C GLY A 301 1.31 -12.52 10.82
N THR A 302 2.40 -12.85 10.13
CA THR A 302 3.77 -12.38 10.45
C THR A 302 4.06 -10.95 9.98
N GLY A 303 3.23 -10.39 9.09
CA GLY A 303 3.49 -9.08 8.48
C GLY A 303 4.74 -9.13 7.59
N TYR A 304 5.68 -8.20 7.79
CA TYR A 304 6.99 -8.21 7.12
C TYR A 304 8.09 -8.85 7.96
N ALA A 305 7.76 -9.32 9.17
CA ALA A 305 8.72 -10.13 9.90
C ALA A 305 8.89 -11.43 9.11
N ASN A 306 10.13 -11.76 8.76
CA ASN A 306 10.43 -13.02 8.10
C ASN A 306 9.93 -14.17 8.98
N ALA A 307 9.14 -15.07 8.41
CA ALA A 307 8.64 -16.27 9.06
C ALA A 307 9.73 -17.36 9.07
N SER A 308 10.90 -16.99 9.60
CA SER A 308 12.06 -17.85 9.73
C SER A 308 12.11 -18.46 11.12
N GLY A 309 12.59 -19.68 11.23
CA GLY A 309 12.78 -20.36 12.52
C GLY A 309 12.43 -21.83 12.42
N LYS A 310 12.33 -22.46 13.59
CA LYS A 310 12.03 -23.89 13.71
C LYS A 310 10.61 -24.08 14.26
N LEU A 311 9.88 -25.06 13.71
CA LEU A 311 8.67 -25.62 14.31
C LEU A 311 8.96 -26.98 14.95
N GLY A 312 8.59 -27.13 16.21
CA GLY A 312 8.54 -28.40 16.90
C GLY A 312 7.21 -29.10 16.64
N PHE A 313 7.27 -30.35 16.19
CA PHE A 313 6.12 -31.25 16.12
C PHE A 313 6.16 -32.19 17.31
N LYS A 314 5.04 -32.28 18.03
CA LYS A 314 4.88 -33.21 19.15
C LYS A 314 3.69 -34.12 18.91
N VAL A 315 3.82 -35.39 19.29
CA VAL A 315 2.73 -36.38 19.30
C VAL A 315 2.59 -36.92 20.72
N ASN A 316 1.38 -36.88 21.28
CA ASN A 316 1.08 -37.22 22.68
C ASN A 316 2.05 -36.56 23.67
N GLY A 317 2.32 -35.26 23.47
CA GLY A 317 3.24 -34.47 24.29
C GLY A 317 4.75 -34.66 24.03
N LYS A 318 5.16 -35.73 23.34
CA LYS A 318 6.58 -36.01 23.03
C LYS A 318 7.00 -35.30 21.74
N THR A 319 8.13 -34.58 21.76
CA THR A 319 8.72 -34.00 20.54
C THR A 319 9.19 -35.11 19.61
N VAL A 320 8.64 -35.14 18.40
CA VAL A 320 8.98 -36.12 17.36
C VAL A 320 9.86 -35.52 16.27
N ALA A 321 9.81 -34.19 16.07
CA ALA A 321 10.71 -33.49 15.17
C ALA A 321 10.81 -32.00 15.51
N THR A 322 11.89 -31.38 15.06
CA THR A 322 12.05 -29.93 14.99
C THR A 322 12.53 -29.58 13.59
N VAL A 323 11.71 -28.86 12.82
CA VAL A 323 11.91 -28.65 11.38
C VAL A 323 12.14 -27.18 11.11
N GLN A 324 13.12 -26.87 10.27
CA GLN A 324 13.35 -25.51 9.77
C GLN A 324 12.25 -25.12 8.79
N MET A 325 11.78 -23.89 8.89
CA MET A 325 10.76 -23.37 7.98
C MET A 325 11.35 -22.99 6.63
N GLU A 326 10.65 -23.36 5.56
CA GLU A 326 10.89 -22.92 4.20
C GLU A 326 9.65 -22.15 3.72
N ASN A 327 9.82 -20.90 3.27
CA ASN A 327 8.71 -20.05 2.80
C ASN A 327 7.53 -19.94 3.78
N SER A 328 7.80 -19.81 5.08
CA SER A 328 6.79 -19.79 6.16
C SER A 328 6.10 -21.13 6.46
N THR A 329 6.50 -22.22 5.80
CA THR A 329 5.90 -23.55 5.97
C THR A 329 6.93 -24.54 6.51
N ALA A 330 6.48 -25.44 7.39
CA ALA A 330 7.24 -26.60 7.80
C ALA A 330 6.42 -27.87 7.50
N THR A 331 7.10 -28.89 6.99
CA THR A 331 6.51 -30.18 6.66
C THR A 331 7.30 -31.29 7.32
N TYR A 332 6.61 -32.24 7.94
CA TYR A 332 7.23 -33.38 8.60
C TYR A 332 6.44 -34.66 8.33
N LYS A 333 7.11 -35.67 7.79
CA LYS A 333 6.56 -37.01 7.60
C LYS A 333 6.80 -37.83 8.87
N TYR A 334 5.73 -38.19 9.56
CA TYR A 334 5.73 -38.94 10.79
C TYR A 334 5.26 -40.38 10.56
N ASP A 335 6.06 -41.36 11.01
CA ASP A 335 5.71 -42.78 11.00
C ASP A 335 4.75 -43.10 12.16
N VAL A 336 3.56 -43.60 11.84
CA VAL A 336 2.52 -43.91 12.84
C VAL A 336 2.56 -45.36 13.34
N SER A 337 3.54 -46.16 12.91
CA SER A 337 3.62 -47.60 13.25
C SER A 337 3.61 -47.91 14.75
N LYS A 338 4.12 -46.98 15.57
CA LYS A 338 4.17 -47.11 17.05
C LYS A 338 2.89 -46.65 17.76
N LEU A 339 1.91 -46.14 17.02
CA LEU A 339 0.64 -45.67 17.59
C LEU A 339 -0.42 -46.77 17.50
N SER A 340 -1.23 -46.89 18.55
CA SER A 340 -2.44 -47.72 18.54
C SER A 340 -3.51 -47.06 17.65
N PRO A 341 -4.43 -47.84 17.04
CA PRO A 341 -5.62 -47.25 16.43
C PRO A 341 -6.38 -46.38 17.46
N GLY A 342 -6.79 -45.18 17.06
CA GLY A 342 -7.29 -44.18 18.01
C GLY A 342 -7.08 -42.75 17.57
N THR A 343 -7.37 -41.81 18.47
CA THR A 343 -7.06 -40.40 18.29
C THR A 343 -5.87 -40.04 19.18
N HIS A 344 -4.90 -39.33 18.62
CA HIS A 344 -3.69 -38.89 19.30
C HIS A 344 -3.55 -37.37 19.22
N ASP A 345 -2.96 -36.79 20.24
CA ASP A 345 -2.74 -35.34 20.30
C ASP A 345 -1.51 -34.98 19.47
N VAL A 346 -1.64 -33.92 18.67
CA VAL A 346 -0.53 -33.32 17.94
C VAL A 346 -0.42 -31.86 18.34
N SER A 347 0.74 -31.48 18.87
CA SER A 347 1.05 -30.06 19.13
C SER A 347 2.12 -29.59 18.16
N ILE A 348 1.83 -28.49 17.48
CA ILE A 348 2.78 -27.78 16.62
C ILE A 348 3.17 -26.51 17.34
N VAL A 349 4.46 -26.32 17.58
CA VAL A 349 5.01 -25.22 18.40
C VAL A 349 6.01 -24.44 17.58
N TYR A 350 5.73 -23.15 17.37
CA TYR A 350 6.72 -22.21 16.84
C TYR A 350 7.38 -21.51 18.02
N GLY A 351 8.67 -21.73 18.24
CA GLY A 351 9.41 -21.23 19.43
C GLY A 351 9.66 -19.72 19.48
N GLY A 352 9.06 -18.94 18.58
CA GLY A 352 9.27 -17.50 18.51
C GLY A 352 10.57 -17.11 17.79
N SER A 353 10.75 -15.80 17.65
CA SER A 353 11.98 -15.19 17.15
C SER A 353 12.20 -13.82 17.79
N ASN A 354 13.18 -13.06 17.32
CA ASN A 354 13.37 -11.67 17.71
C ASN A 354 12.20 -10.76 17.31
N ALA A 355 11.41 -11.20 16.31
CA ALA A 355 10.30 -10.44 15.74
C ALA A 355 8.91 -11.01 16.11
N LEU A 356 8.83 -12.31 16.36
CA LEU A 356 7.57 -13.03 16.52
C LEU A 356 7.50 -13.71 17.90
N ASN A 357 6.33 -13.69 18.52
CA ASN A 357 6.05 -14.42 19.75
C ASN A 357 5.98 -15.93 19.48
N GLU A 358 6.27 -16.72 20.51
CA GLU A 358 5.97 -18.15 20.49
C GLU A 358 4.47 -18.37 20.35
N VAL A 359 4.09 -19.35 19.54
CA VAL A 359 2.70 -19.79 19.40
C VAL A 359 2.61 -21.31 19.28
N ARG A 360 1.50 -21.85 19.80
CA ARG A 360 1.18 -23.27 19.75
C ARG A 360 -0.16 -23.49 19.07
N ARG A 361 -0.23 -24.53 18.25
CA ARG A 361 -1.49 -25.05 17.71
C ARG A 361 -1.61 -26.53 18.04
N ASN A 362 -2.69 -26.88 18.71
CA ASN A 362 -3.05 -28.26 18.99
C ASN A 362 -4.07 -28.73 17.95
N VAL A 363 -3.84 -29.92 17.42
CA VAL A 363 -4.64 -30.63 16.43
C VAL A 363 -4.63 -32.11 16.79
N SER A 364 -5.35 -32.94 16.04
CA SER A 364 -5.41 -34.38 16.34
C SER A 364 -4.95 -35.22 15.15
N LEU A 365 -4.49 -36.43 15.44
CA LEU A 365 -4.16 -37.47 14.47
C LEU A 365 -5.05 -38.69 14.74
N ARG A 366 -5.85 -39.10 13.76
CA ARG A 366 -6.65 -40.32 13.77
C ARG A 366 -5.86 -41.44 13.09
N VAL A 367 -5.48 -42.46 13.86
CA VAL A 367 -4.86 -43.69 13.35
C VAL A 367 -5.94 -44.77 13.23
N GLN A 368 -6.05 -45.38 12.05
CA GLN A 368 -7.05 -46.42 11.74
C GLN A 368 -6.36 -47.77 11.55
N SER A 369 -7.05 -48.85 11.94
CA SER A 369 -6.60 -50.22 11.63
C SER A 369 -6.67 -50.49 10.13
N ASP A 370 -7.70 -49.96 9.47
CA ASP A 370 -7.98 -50.16 8.06
C ASP A 370 -7.32 -49.07 7.19
N LEU A 371 -7.45 -49.23 5.87
CA LEU A 371 -6.94 -48.27 4.90
C LEU A 371 -7.70 -46.92 5.00
N VAL A 372 -6.94 -45.83 5.03
CA VAL A 372 -7.47 -44.48 4.88
C VAL A 372 -7.60 -44.18 3.39
N SER A 373 -8.83 -44.04 2.93
CA SER A 373 -9.19 -43.62 1.59
C SER A 373 -9.40 -42.11 1.55
N THR A 374 -8.91 -41.47 0.48
CA THR A 374 -9.12 -40.05 0.20
C THR A 374 -10.14 -39.88 -0.91
N TYR A 375 -11.03 -38.90 -0.74
CA TYR A 375 -12.07 -38.56 -1.70
C TYR A 375 -11.86 -37.17 -2.26
N THR A 376 -12.38 -36.92 -3.45
CA THR A 376 -12.45 -35.59 -4.03
C THR A 376 -13.72 -34.87 -3.58
N TYR A 377 -13.70 -33.55 -3.68
CA TYR A 377 -14.88 -32.72 -3.41
C TYR A 377 -16.12 -33.19 -4.19
N ASN A 378 -15.96 -33.38 -5.51
CA ASN A 378 -17.07 -33.77 -6.40
C ASN A 378 -17.62 -35.15 -6.08
N GLN A 379 -16.77 -36.11 -5.71
CA GLN A 379 -17.23 -37.43 -5.27
C GLN A 379 -18.19 -37.34 -4.08
N ILE A 380 -17.93 -36.45 -3.13
CA ILE A 380 -18.82 -36.23 -1.98
C ILE A 380 -20.12 -35.55 -2.43
N LEU A 381 -20.04 -34.57 -3.33
CA LEU A 381 -21.22 -33.87 -3.88
C LEU A 381 -22.18 -34.82 -4.60
N ASP A 382 -21.65 -35.66 -5.50
CA ASP A 382 -22.44 -36.62 -6.27
C ASP A 382 -23.04 -37.70 -5.36
N LYS A 383 -22.26 -38.16 -4.37
CA LYS A 383 -22.76 -39.11 -3.37
C LYS A 383 -23.85 -38.49 -2.51
N ALA A 384 -23.74 -37.21 -2.16
CA ALA A 384 -24.76 -36.52 -1.39
C ALA A 384 -26.09 -36.46 -2.14
N ASN A 385 -26.08 -36.13 -3.43
CA ASN A 385 -27.33 -36.13 -4.20
C ASN A 385 -27.94 -37.53 -4.38
N THR A 386 -27.15 -38.54 -4.71
CA THR A 386 -27.69 -39.90 -4.87
C THR A 386 -28.25 -40.44 -3.56
N THR A 387 -27.59 -40.14 -2.44
CA THR A 387 -28.08 -40.45 -1.09
C THR A 387 -29.35 -39.67 -0.76
N TYR A 388 -29.44 -38.41 -1.18
CA TYR A 388 -30.65 -37.61 -1.02
C TYR A 388 -31.86 -38.26 -1.71
N GLN A 389 -31.71 -38.68 -2.98
CA GLN A 389 -32.79 -39.38 -3.71
C GLN A 389 -33.17 -40.70 -3.02
N PHE A 390 -32.17 -41.51 -2.62
CA PHE A 390 -32.43 -42.75 -1.88
C PHE A 390 -33.27 -42.50 -0.61
N ILE A 391 -32.95 -41.46 0.17
CA ILE A 391 -33.69 -41.13 1.38
C ILE A 391 -35.14 -40.73 1.07
N LEU A 392 -35.36 -39.99 -0.04
CA LEU A 392 -36.71 -39.63 -0.48
C LEU A 392 -37.53 -40.86 -0.86
N ASP A 393 -36.94 -41.82 -1.57
CA ASP A 393 -37.66 -43.01 -2.06
C ASP A 393 -37.92 -44.03 -0.94
N ASN A 394 -36.92 -44.24 -0.07
CA ASN A 394 -36.94 -45.33 0.90
C ASN A 394 -37.31 -44.90 2.32
N LYS A 395 -37.45 -43.59 2.57
CA LYS A 395 -37.76 -43.00 3.88
C LYS A 395 -36.81 -43.45 5.01
N ARG A 396 -35.58 -43.83 4.66
CA ARG A 396 -34.55 -44.32 5.58
C ARG A 396 -33.16 -43.93 5.12
N LEU A 397 -32.19 -43.93 6.04
CA LEU A 397 -30.78 -43.84 5.70
C LEU A 397 -30.31 -45.19 5.12
N PRO A 398 -29.36 -45.18 4.17
CA PRO A 398 -28.70 -46.40 3.75
C PRO A 398 -27.86 -46.99 4.88
N ASN A 399 -27.59 -48.30 4.84
CA ASN A 399 -26.76 -48.95 5.86
C ASN A 399 -25.27 -48.58 5.69
N TYR A 400 -24.84 -48.47 4.44
CA TYR A 400 -23.54 -47.99 4.00
C TYR A 400 -23.68 -47.33 2.61
N LEU A 401 -22.64 -46.62 2.19
CA LEU A 401 -22.51 -46.00 0.87
C LEU A 401 -21.29 -46.58 0.17
N THR A 402 -21.28 -46.57 -1.17
CA THR A 402 -20.08 -46.93 -1.94
C THR A 402 -19.48 -45.69 -2.59
N LEU A 403 -18.18 -45.46 -2.39
CA LEU A 403 -17.39 -44.34 -2.93
C LEU A 403 -16.04 -44.88 -3.40
N ASN A 404 -15.76 -44.80 -4.71
CA ASN A 404 -14.59 -45.43 -5.35
C ASN A 404 -14.43 -46.91 -4.95
N GLU A 405 -15.51 -47.68 -5.09
CA GLU A 405 -15.57 -49.12 -4.73
C GLU A 405 -15.42 -49.43 -3.23
N ASN A 406 -15.07 -48.45 -2.39
CA ASN A 406 -14.98 -48.60 -0.94
C ASN A 406 -16.34 -48.42 -0.28
N GLN A 407 -16.65 -49.29 0.68
CA GLN A 407 -17.79 -49.11 1.58
C GLN A 407 -17.47 -48.04 2.62
N ILE A 408 -18.37 -47.07 2.76
CA ILE A 408 -18.32 -46.01 3.76
C ILE A 408 -19.56 -46.10 4.64
N LEU A 409 -19.34 -46.11 5.95
CA LEU A 409 -20.41 -46.06 6.94
C LEU A 409 -20.98 -44.64 7.08
N ILE A 410 -22.25 -44.54 7.46
CA ILE A 410 -22.94 -43.25 7.63
C ILE A 410 -22.22 -42.25 8.57
N PRO A 411 -21.53 -42.67 9.66
CA PRO A 411 -20.75 -41.74 10.48
C PRO A 411 -19.61 -41.06 9.74
N ASP A 412 -18.88 -41.78 8.89
CA ASP A 412 -17.82 -41.21 8.05
C ASP A 412 -18.41 -40.32 6.96
N TYR A 413 -19.55 -40.73 6.37
CA TYR A 413 -20.26 -39.90 5.40
C TYR A 413 -20.69 -38.56 5.99
N LEU A 414 -21.29 -38.54 7.20
CA LEU A 414 -21.61 -37.28 7.88
C LEU A 414 -20.36 -36.42 8.10
N TYR A 415 -19.24 -37.00 8.52
CA TYR A 415 -17.99 -36.27 8.65
C TYR A 415 -17.57 -35.61 7.31
N LEU A 416 -17.58 -36.37 6.21
CA LEU A 416 -17.24 -35.86 4.87
C LEU A 416 -18.17 -34.70 4.44
N LEU A 417 -19.47 -34.82 4.68
CA LEU A 417 -20.43 -33.74 4.41
C LEU A 417 -20.10 -32.47 5.23
N THR A 418 -19.69 -32.62 6.49
CA THR A 418 -19.31 -31.46 7.31
C THR A 418 -18.01 -30.81 6.84
N GLN A 419 -17.07 -31.56 6.25
CA GLN A 419 -15.86 -30.98 5.63
C GLN A 419 -16.22 -30.09 4.44
N VAL A 420 -17.17 -30.53 3.60
CA VAL A 420 -17.69 -29.73 2.49
C VAL A 420 -18.33 -28.42 2.98
N VAL A 421 -19.17 -28.48 4.02
CA VAL A 421 -19.88 -27.30 4.55
C VAL A 421 -18.96 -26.36 5.32
N SER A 422 -17.94 -26.88 6.01
CA SER A 422 -16.98 -26.09 6.79
C SER A 422 -15.85 -25.47 5.96
N TYR A 423 -15.83 -25.69 4.64
CA TYR A 423 -14.80 -25.24 3.69
C TYR A 423 -13.41 -25.80 3.98
N ASN A 424 -13.32 -27.04 4.45
CA ASN A 424 -12.05 -27.74 4.58
C ASN A 424 -11.74 -28.51 3.29
N ASN A 425 -10.46 -28.67 2.95
CA ASN A 425 -9.97 -29.30 1.71
C ASN A 425 -9.46 -30.72 1.92
N SER A 426 -9.77 -31.33 3.07
CA SER A 426 -9.32 -32.67 3.45
C SER A 426 -10.52 -33.60 3.60
N TYR A 427 -10.52 -34.69 2.85
CA TYR A 427 -11.66 -35.61 2.71
C TYR A 427 -11.21 -37.05 2.86
N HIS A 428 -11.12 -37.51 4.10
CA HIS A 428 -10.73 -38.88 4.43
C HIS A 428 -11.86 -39.56 5.20
N ASN A 429 -12.02 -40.88 5.00
CA ASN A 429 -12.75 -41.68 5.98
C ASN A 429 -11.99 -41.65 7.32
N GLY A 430 -12.72 -41.60 8.42
CA GLY A 430 -12.15 -41.50 9.76
C GLY A 430 -12.26 -42.77 10.59
N GLY A 431 -12.92 -43.81 10.06
CA GLY A 431 -13.26 -45.00 10.83
C GLY A 431 -14.07 -44.61 12.06
N PHE A 432 -15.02 -43.67 11.90
CA PHE A 432 -15.82 -43.17 13.00
C PHE A 432 -16.98 -44.12 13.31
N SER A 433 -17.27 -44.32 14.60
CA SER A 433 -18.40 -45.14 14.99
C SER A 433 -19.71 -44.34 14.99
N ALA A 434 -20.83 -45.06 14.88
CA ALA A 434 -22.14 -44.51 15.19
C ALA A 434 -22.24 -44.09 16.67
N PRO A 435 -23.17 -43.19 17.04
CA PRO A 435 -23.41 -42.90 18.44
C PRO A 435 -24.05 -44.11 19.14
N ALA A 436 -23.83 -44.25 20.45
CA ALA A 436 -24.42 -45.34 21.26
C ALA A 436 -25.96 -45.29 21.34
N GLY A 437 -26.56 -44.14 20.99
CA GLY A 437 -27.99 -43.93 20.87
C GLY A 437 -28.26 -42.63 20.09
N THR A 438 -29.49 -42.43 19.64
CA THR A 438 -29.90 -41.18 18.98
C THR A 438 -30.94 -40.47 19.84
N ALA A 439 -30.76 -39.17 20.08
CA ALA A 439 -31.82 -38.36 20.67
C ALA A 439 -32.94 -38.12 19.65
N THR A 440 -34.07 -37.59 20.11
CA THR A 440 -35.16 -37.11 19.26
C THR A 440 -34.93 -35.67 18.81
N THR A 441 -35.37 -35.35 17.59
CA THR A 441 -35.35 -33.96 17.11
C THR A 441 -36.43 -33.16 17.81
N THR A 442 -36.06 -32.02 18.40
CA THR A 442 -36.97 -31.25 19.26
C THR A 442 -38.01 -30.45 18.49
N LYS A 443 -37.73 -30.07 17.22
CA LYS A 443 -38.67 -29.29 16.41
C LYS A 443 -38.36 -29.40 14.91
N TYR A 444 -39.36 -29.79 14.11
CA TYR A 444 -39.32 -29.73 12.64
C TYR A 444 -39.87 -28.40 12.10
N GLY A 445 -39.59 -28.09 10.84
CA GLY A 445 -40.00 -26.84 10.17
C GLY A 445 -39.12 -25.63 10.49
N THR A 446 -38.17 -25.75 11.42
CA THR A 446 -37.26 -24.65 11.78
C THR A 446 -36.22 -24.42 10.69
N GLN A 447 -35.97 -23.17 10.32
CA GLN A 447 -34.92 -22.81 9.36
C GLN A 447 -33.58 -22.60 10.05
N ILE A 448 -32.54 -23.26 9.57
CA ILE A 448 -31.15 -23.11 10.01
C ILE A 448 -30.40 -22.29 8.97
N ASN A 449 -29.92 -21.10 9.35
CA ASN A 449 -29.30 -20.16 8.42
C ASN A 449 -27.89 -20.61 7.97
N LYS A 450 -27.39 -20.05 6.88
CA LYS A 450 -26.08 -20.38 6.29
C LYS A 450 -24.91 -20.34 7.28
N SER A 451 -24.81 -19.29 8.08
CA SER A 451 -23.74 -19.13 9.09
C SER A 451 -23.82 -20.20 10.18
N GLU A 452 -25.04 -20.53 10.59
CA GLU A 452 -25.33 -21.56 11.58
C GLU A 452 -25.06 -22.97 11.05
N CYS A 453 -25.31 -23.24 9.77
CA CYS A 453 -24.91 -24.50 9.13
C CYS A 453 -23.39 -24.72 9.21
N ILE A 454 -22.60 -23.66 8.98
CA ILE A 454 -21.12 -23.70 9.10
C ILE A 454 -20.70 -23.90 10.57
N SER A 455 -21.37 -23.22 11.50
CA SER A 455 -21.17 -23.39 12.96
C SER A 455 -21.42 -24.83 13.39
N LEU A 456 -22.56 -25.40 12.98
CA LEU A 456 -22.94 -26.80 13.22
C LEU A 456 -21.91 -27.77 12.64
N ALA A 457 -21.45 -27.55 11.41
CA ALA A 457 -20.43 -28.39 10.79
C ALA A 457 -19.17 -28.46 11.66
N LYS A 458 -18.68 -27.31 12.14
CA LYS A 458 -17.51 -27.24 13.02
C LYS A 458 -17.74 -27.93 14.37
N LYS A 459 -18.92 -27.76 14.98
CA LYS A 459 -19.27 -28.45 16.24
C LYS A 459 -19.30 -29.97 16.06
N ILE A 460 -19.84 -30.46 14.95
CA ILE A 460 -19.87 -31.88 14.61
C ILE A 460 -18.43 -32.42 14.44
N VAL A 461 -17.58 -31.72 13.68
CA VAL A 461 -16.15 -32.06 13.53
C VAL A 461 -15.46 -32.15 14.89
N GLN A 462 -15.75 -31.23 15.81
CA GLN A 462 -15.18 -31.26 17.16
C GLN A 462 -15.65 -32.49 17.96
N SER A 463 -16.89 -32.96 17.75
CA SER A 463 -17.37 -34.22 18.33
C SER A 463 -16.59 -35.42 17.81
N TYR A 464 -16.29 -35.47 16.51
CA TYR A 464 -15.46 -36.53 15.94
C TYR A 464 -14.04 -36.52 16.49
N ILE A 465 -13.43 -35.34 16.58
CA ILE A 465 -12.08 -35.16 17.15
C ILE A 465 -12.04 -35.67 18.61
N SER A 466 -12.99 -35.25 19.43
CA SER A 466 -12.99 -35.54 20.88
C SER A 466 -13.47 -36.94 21.26
N LYS A 467 -14.40 -37.53 20.50
CA LYS A 467 -15.08 -38.78 20.89
C LYS A 467 -14.85 -39.95 19.93
N GLY A 468 -14.24 -39.71 18.76
CA GLY A 468 -14.04 -40.73 17.71
C GLY A 468 -15.35 -41.28 17.13
N LYS A 469 -16.48 -40.60 17.36
CA LYS A 469 -17.82 -41.05 16.97
C LYS A 469 -18.71 -39.88 16.60
N ALA A 470 -19.72 -40.15 15.78
CA ALA A 470 -20.74 -39.17 15.44
C ALA A 470 -21.53 -38.75 16.71
N PRO A 471 -22.02 -37.49 16.78
CA PRO A 471 -22.80 -37.03 17.91
C PRO A 471 -24.18 -37.73 17.97
N SER A 472 -24.65 -38.07 19.17
CA SER A 472 -26.02 -38.60 19.39
C SER A 472 -27.11 -37.55 19.17
N SER A 473 -26.76 -36.27 19.38
CA SER A 473 -27.54 -35.10 19.02
C SER A 473 -26.64 -33.88 18.79
N ILE A 474 -27.11 -32.92 18.01
CA ILE A 474 -26.43 -31.63 17.85
C ILE A 474 -27.41 -30.48 18.06
N LYS A 475 -27.04 -29.51 18.89
CA LYS A 475 -27.85 -28.32 19.16
C LYS A 475 -27.47 -27.19 18.22
N THR A 476 -28.47 -26.68 17.51
CA THR A 476 -28.38 -25.51 16.65
C THR A 476 -28.27 -24.23 17.50
N ASP A 477 -27.76 -23.15 16.93
CA ASP A 477 -27.67 -21.84 17.61
C ASP A 477 -29.09 -21.25 17.84
N SER A 478 -30.04 -21.63 16.98
CA SER A 478 -31.49 -21.41 17.10
C SER A 478 -32.18 -22.28 18.17
N GLY A 479 -31.44 -23.13 18.89
CA GLY A 479 -31.92 -23.90 20.04
C GLY A 479 -32.60 -25.24 19.73
N VAL A 480 -32.68 -25.63 18.46
CA VAL A 480 -33.20 -26.95 18.04
C VAL A 480 -32.14 -28.01 18.30
N SER A 481 -32.51 -29.14 18.89
CA SER A 481 -31.64 -30.31 18.96
C SER A 481 -32.02 -31.25 17.83
N LEU A 482 -31.05 -31.62 17.00
CA LEU A 482 -31.24 -32.57 15.91
C LEU A 482 -30.78 -33.96 16.34
N SER A 483 -31.56 -34.98 15.98
CA SER A 483 -31.15 -36.38 16.07
C SER A 483 -29.95 -36.66 15.16
N TYR A 484 -29.22 -37.75 15.38
CA TYR A 484 -28.15 -38.17 14.48
C TYR A 484 -28.65 -38.36 13.04
N LYS A 485 -29.80 -39.01 12.86
CA LYS A 485 -30.37 -39.29 11.53
C LYS A 485 -30.80 -38.01 10.80
N ASP A 486 -31.44 -37.09 11.51
CA ASP A 486 -31.87 -35.82 10.92
C ASP A 486 -30.68 -34.90 10.64
N THR A 487 -29.61 -35.00 11.43
CA THR A 487 -28.35 -34.31 11.15
C THR A 487 -27.74 -34.81 9.84
N VAL A 488 -27.65 -36.13 9.63
CA VAL A 488 -27.20 -36.72 8.35
C VAL A 488 -28.07 -36.20 7.20
N TYR A 489 -29.39 -36.16 7.40
CA TYR A 489 -30.31 -35.72 6.35
C TYR A 489 -30.18 -34.23 6.01
N VAL A 490 -30.05 -33.36 7.02
CA VAL A 490 -29.81 -31.93 6.83
C VAL A 490 -28.53 -31.70 6.04
N PHE A 491 -27.41 -32.33 6.44
CA PHE A 491 -26.14 -32.17 5.75
C PHE A 491 -26.13 -32.79 4.35
N THR A 492 -26.85 -33.90 4.15
CA THR A 492 -27.03 -34.50 2.82
C THR A 492 -27.74 -33.52 1.88
N ARG A 493 -28.80 -32.87 2.34
CA ARG A 493 -29.51 -31.84 1.56
C ARG A 493 -28.66 -30.59 1.30
N LEU A 494 -27.92 -30.12 2.31
CA LEU A 494 -27.00 -28.99 2.15
C LEU A 494 -25.99 -29.27 1.03
N VAL A 495 -25.35 -30.44 1.05
CA VAL A 495 -24.30 -30.79 0.08
C VAL A 495 -24.89 -31.13 -1.29
N SER A 496 -26.05 -31.79 -1.34
CA SER A 496 -26.80 -31.98 -2.60
C SER A 496 -27.16 -30.63 -3.24
N PHE A 497 -27.57 -29.64 -2.44
CA PHE A 497 -27.83 -28.29 -2.93
C PHE A 497 -26.55 -27.64 -3.46
N ILE A 498 -25.42 -27.78 -2.76
CA ILE A 498 -24.12 -27.25 -3.21
C ILE A 498 -23.75 -27.81 -4.58
N ARG A 499 -23.96 -29.11 -4.81
CA ARG A 499 -23.73 -29.74 -6.13
C ARG A 499 -24.50 -29.03 -7.24
N ASP A 500 -25.77 -28.75 -7.01
CA ASP A 500 -26.66 -28.20 -8.03
C ASP A 500 -26.50 -26.68 -8.21
N ASN A 501 -26.03 -25.99 -7.17
CA ASN A 501 -26.07 -24.52 -7.10
C ASN A 501 -24.69 -23.86 -6.93
N ASN A 502 -23.62 -24.65 -6.74
CA ASN A 502 -22.24 -24.18 -6.50
C ASN A 502 -22.11 -23.16 -5.35
N ARG A 503 -23.02 -23.22 -4.37
CA ARG A 503 -23.05 -22.38 -3.17
C ARG A 503 -23.83 -23.06 -2.05
N LEU A 504 -23.58 -22.67 -0.80
CA LEU A 504 -24.49 -23.00 0.30
C LEU A 504 -25.85 -22.30 0.12
N PRO A 505 -26.97 -22.95 0.52
CA PRO A 505 -28.26 -22.29 0.57
C PRO A 505 -28.26 -21.20 1.66
N ASN A 506 -29.22 -20.27 1.57
CA ASN A 506 -29.38 -19.22 2.58
C ASN A 506 -29.82 -19.80 3.93
N TYR A 507 -30.66 -20.83 3.89
CA TYR A 507 -31.05 -21.65 5.03
C TYR A 507 -31.41 -23.07 4.58
N VAL A 508 -31.50 -24.00 5.53
CA VAL A 508 -32.06 -25.34 5.36
C VAL A 508 -33.12 -25.59 6.42
N THR A 509 -34.25 -26.17 6.02
CA THR A 509 -35.35 -26.47 6.95
C THR A 509 -35.10 -27.80 7.64
N VAL A 510 -35.24 -27.85 8.95
CA VAL A 510 -35.24 -29.09 9.73
C VAL A 510 -36.45 -29.92 9.32
N ALA A 511 -36.21 -31.09 8.74
CA ALA A 511 -37.26 -31.94 8.20
C ALA A 511 -37.02 -33.39 8.63
N GLN A 512 -38.13 -34.10 8.80
CA GLN A 512 -38.10 -35.53 9.08
C GLN A 512 -37.52 -36.28 7.88
N LEU A 513 -36.80 -37.36 8.17
CA LEU A 513 -36.21 -38.23 7.18
C LEU A 513 -37.23 -38.65 6.10
N GLY A 514 -36.89 -38.42 4.83
CA GLY A 514 -37.75 -38.75 3.68
C GLY A 514 -38.84 -37.72 3.35
N TYR A 515 -39.03 -36.68 4.16
CA TYR A 515 -39.86 -35.53 3.81
C TYR A 515 -39.05 -34.50 3.01
N LYS A 516 -39.59 -34.02 1.89
CA LYS A 516 -38.99 -32.96 1.07
C LYS A 516 -39.60 -31.60 1.48
N PRO A 517 -38.94 -30.82 2.34
CA PRO A 517 -39.42 -29.49 2.66
C PRO A 517 -39.25 -28.55 1.48
N THR A 518 -40.05 -27.49 1.46
CA THR A 518 -39.86 -26.31 0.62
C THR A 518 -38.70 -25.47 1.15
N ASP A 519 -37.49 -26.04 1.09
CA ASP A 519 -36.27 -25.26 1.19
C ASP A 519 -36.23 -24.28 0.00
N PRO A 520 -35.61 -23.10 0.13
CA PRO A 520 -35.57 -22.11 -0.92
C PRO A 520 -34.75 -22.71 -2.05
N GLN A 521 -35.44 -23.31 -3.02
CA GLN A 521 -34.87 -23.62 -4.30
C GLN A 521 -34.43 -22.29 -4.86
N GLY A 522 -33.11 -22.11 -5.06
CA GLY A 522 -32.68 -21.12 -6.03
C GLY A 522 -33.45 -21.43 -7.31
N SER A 523 -34.18 -20.47 -7.85
CA SER A 523 -34.97 -20.63 -9.06
C SER A 523 -34.18 -21.41 -10.10
N ALA A 524 -34.61 -22.63 -10.41
CA ALA A 524 -34.15 -23.37 -11.57
C ALA A 524 -34.98 -22.89 -12.76
N SER A 525 -34.33 -22.27 -13.75
CA SER A 525 -34.85 -22.26 -15.10
C SER A 525 -34.69 -23.67 -15.68
N SER A 526 -35.80 -24.22 -16.16
CA SER A 526 -35.92 -25.46 -16.89
C SER A 526 -35.05 -25.52 -18.14
N GLY A 527 -34.60 -26.71 -18.52
CA GLY A 527 -33.89 -26.95 -19.78
C GLY A 527 -33.43 -28.40 -19.98
N SER A 528 -34.22 -29.12 -20.78
CA SER A 528 -34.22 -30.55 -21.10
C SER A 528 -32.93 -31.22 -21.62
N SER A 529 -32.99 -32.56 -21.59
CA SER A 529 -32.11 -33.64 -22.07
C SER A 529 -31.61 -33.58 -23.52
N GLY A 530 -30.46 -34.22 -23.80
CA GLY A 530 -30.02 -34.60 -25.14
C GLY A 530 -28.76 -35.49 -25.15
N SER A 531 -28.81 -36.56 -25.94
CA SER A 531 -27.95 -37.76 -25.93
C SER A 531 -26.62 -37.64 -26.70
N SER A 532 -25.80 -38.69 -26.55
CA SER A 532 -24.47 -39.00 -27.08
C SER A 532 -24.28 -38.98 -28.60
N GLY A 533 -23.04 -38.69 -29.05
CA GLY A 533 -22.54 -38.99 -30.40
C GLY A 533 -21.02 -38.76 -30.53
N SER A 534 -20.28 -39.79 -30.94
CA SER A 534 -18.84 -39.77 -31.23
C SER A 534 -18.56 -39.56 -32.72
N SER A 535 -17.55 -38.76 -33.09
CA SER A 535 -16.56 -39.01 -34.17
C SER A 535 -15.70 -37.76 -34.49
N ALA A 536 -14.55 -37.99 -35.13
CA ALA A 536 -13.31 -37.23 -35.02
C ALA A 536 -13.01 -36.14 -36.09
N SER A 537 -12.08 -35.25 -35.70
CA SER A 537 -11.02 -34.53 -36.47
C SER A 537 -11.35 -33.39 -37.46
N THR A 538 -11.03 -32.13 -37.09
CA THR A 538 -9.78 -31.41 -37.46
C THR A 538 -9.92 -29.89 -37.19
N SER A 539 -9.31 -29.45 -36.07
CA SER A 539 -8.61 -28.17 -35.86
C SER A 539 -9.23 -26.84 -36.30
N THR A 540 -10.29 -26.43 -35.61
CA THR A 540 -10.60 -25.01 -35.28
C THR A 540 -11.12 -25.01 -33.84
N SER A 541 -10.50 -24.25 -32.92
CA SER A 541 -10.85 -24.34 -31.49
C SER A 541 -12.28 -23.87 -31.21
N THR A 542 -13.14 -24.84 -30.94
CA THR A 542 -14.49 -24.67 -30.41
C THR A 542 -14.48 -24.78 -28.89
N TYR A 543 -13.65 -23.98 -28.20
CA TYR A 543 -13.79 -23.89 -26.75
C TYR A 543 -15.21 -23.41 -26.40
N VAL A 544 -16.02 -24.32 -25.85
CA VAL A 544 -17.36 -24.06 -25.32
C VAL A 544 -17.24 -24.04 -23.80
N PRO A 545 -17.42 -22.88 -23.15
CA PRO A 545 -17.32 -22.82 -21.70
C PRO A 545 -18.48 -23.57 -21.02
N THR A 546 -18.15 -24.35 -20.00
CA THR A 546 -19.11 -25.23 -19.28
C THR A 546 -19.53 -24.70 -17.92
N ASN A 547 -19.05 -23.52 -17.51
CA ASN A 547 -19.28 -22.97 -16.17
C ASN A 547 -20.66 -22.30 -16.08
N THR A 548 -21.40 -22.57 -15.01
CA THR A 548 -22.67 -21.89 -14.74
C THR A 548 -22.41 -20.54 -14.07
N VAL A 549 -22.98 -19.47 -14.63
CA VAL A 549 -22.84 -18.11 -14.08
C VAL A 549 -24.13 -17.68 -13.40
N PRO A 550 -24.11 -17.21 -12.14
CA PRO A 550 -25.32 -16.70 -11.52
C PRO A 550 -25.82 -15.45 -12.26
N ALA A 551 -27.14 -15.33 -12.46
CA ALA A 551 -27.75 -14.33 -13.34
C ALA A 551 -27.33 -12.88 -13.05
N ASN A 552 -27.09 -12.54 -11.78
CA ASN A 552 -26.65 -11.20 -11.35
C ASN A 552 -25.17 -10.89 -11.67
N TYR A 553 -24.43 -11.82 -12.29
CA TYR A 553 -23.03 -11.63 -12.69
C TYR A 553 -22.83 -11.57 -14.21
N ALA A 554 -23.89 -11.56 -15.02
CA ALA A 554 -23.78 -11.51 -16.48
C ALA A 554 -22.97 -10.29 -16.98
N SER A 555 -23.06 -9.14 -16.30
CA SER A 555 -22.28 -7.93 -16.60
C SER A 555 -20.77 -8.08 -16.39
N TYR A 556 -20.32 -9.14 -15.73
CA TYR A 556 -18.91 -9.46 -15.52
C TYR A 556 -18.36 -10.50 -16.51
N LEU A 557 -19.15 -10.87 -17.52
CA LEU A 557 -18.75 -11.76 -18.63
C LEU A 557 -18.56 -11.02 -19.95
N VAL A 558 -19.05 -9.78 -20.05
CA VAL A 558 -19.04 -9.02 -21.30
C VAL A 558 -17.63 -8.59 -21.70
N SER A 559 -17.37 -8.46 -22.99
CA SER A 559 -16.11 -7.85 -23.48
C SER A 559 -15.93 -6.46 -22.91
N ALA A 560 -14.68 -6.10 -22.61
CA ALA A 560 -14.29 -4.74 -22.25
C ALA A 560 -13.31 -4.19 -23.29
N LYS A 561 -13.17 -2.85 -23.34
CA LYS A 561 -12.13 -2.20 -24.15
C LYS A 561 -10.77 -2.81 -23.79
N ASN A 562 -10.02 -3.26 -24.81
CA ASN A 562 -8.73 -3.95 -24.70
C ASN A 562 -8.73 -5.33 -24.01
N ALA A 563 -9.87 -5.84 -23.54
CA ALA A 563 -10.04 -7.20 -23.03
C ALA A 563 -11.19 -7.91 -23.75
N TYR A 564 -10.87 -8.37 -24.95
CA TYR A 564 -11.76 -9.15 -25.80
C TYR A 564 -12.16 -10.45 -25.10
N VAL A 565 -13.35 -10.93 -25.42
CA VAL A 565 -13.87 -12.22 -24.98
C VAL A 565 -14.18 -13.04 -26.22
N ASN A 566 -13.95 -14.35 -26.17
CA ASN A 566 -14.27 -15.30 -27.25
C ASN A 566 -13.53 -15.11 -28.58
N SER A 567 -12.46 -14.32 -28.63
CA SER A 567 -11.56 -14.31 -29.80
C SER A 567 -10.92 -15.68 -29.97
N THR A 568 -10.58 -16.05 -31.22
CA THR A 568 -9.95 -17.35 -31.51
C THR A 568 -8.67 -17.57 -30.70
N ALA A 569 -7.83 -16.54 -30.56
CA ALA A 569 -6.60 -16.63 -29.78
C ALA A 569 -6.86 -16.89 -28.28
N LEU A 570 -7.86 -16.23 -27.67
CA LEU A 570 -8.20 -16.46 -26.26
C LEU A 570 -8.89 -17.79 -26.03
N LYS A 571 -9.74 -18.25 -26.96
CA LYS A 571 -10.33 -19.60 -26.92
C LYS A 571 -9.24 -20.67 -26.94
N ASN A 572 -8.24 -20.54 -27.83
CA ASN A 572 -7.08 -21.42 -27.89
C ASN A 572 -6.30 -21.42 -26.57
N ALA A 573 -5.99 -20.23 -26.04
CA ALA A 573 -5.23 -20.08 -24.80
C ALA A 573 -5.98 -20.65 -23.59
N VAL A 574 -7.29 -20.39 -23.49
CA VAL A 574 -8.13 -20.97 -22.42
C VAL A 574 -8.19 -22.49 -22.55
N GLN A 575 -8.40 -23.02 -23.75
CA GLN A 575 -8.41 -24.47 -23.98
C GLN A 575 -7.07 -25.12 -23.61
N ALA A 576 -5.95 -24.45 -23.89
CA ALA A 576 -4.62 -24.90 -23.49
C ALA A 576 -4.46 -24.87 -21.96
N ALA A 577 -4.82 -23.76 -21.32
CA ALA A 577 -4.74 -23.58 -19.87
C ALA A 577 -5.59 -24.61 -19.11
N THR A 578 -6.80 -24.90 -19.60
CA THR A 578 -7.76 -25.77 -18.89
C THR A 578 -7.76 -27.23 -19.39
N ARG A 579 -6.76 -27.66 -20.16
CA ARG A 579 -6.72 -29.01 -20.72
C ARG A 579 -6.67 -30.06 -19.61
N GLY A 580 -7.63 -30.98 -19.60
CA GLY A 580 -7.74 -32.00 -18.53
C GLY A 580 -8.19 -31.45 -17.18
N VAL A 581 -8.59 -30.18 -17.10
CA VAL A 581 -9.01 -29.51 -15.87
C VAL A 581 -10.53 -29.26 -15.89
N SER A 582 -11.24 -29.83 -14.92
CA SER A 582 -12.69 -29.66 -14.74
C SER A 582 -13.03 -28.80 -13.52
N GLY A 583 -14.14 -28.08 -13.61
CA GLY A 583 -14.69 -27.23 -12.55
C GLY A 583 -14.17 -25.80 -12.57
N ALA A 584 -15.07 -24.85 -12.33
CA ALA A 584 -14.82 -23.40 -12.43
C ALA A 584 -13.60 -22.93 -11.63
N TYR A 585 -13.43 -23.42 -10.40
CA TYR A 585 -12.29 -23.05 -9.55
C TYR A 585 -10.96 -23.55 -10.13
N ASN A 586 -10.87 -24.82 -10.51
CA ASN A 586 -9.63 -25.38 -11.05
C ASN A 586 -9.27 -24.74 -12.39
N GLN A 587 -10.28 -24.44 -13.21
CA GLN A 587 -10.09 -23.68 -14.45
C GLN A 587 -9.60 -22.27 -14.16
N ALA A 588 -10.11 -21.60 -13.12
CA ALA A 588 -9.62 -20.29 -12.71
C ALA A 588 -8.14 -20.33 -12.24
N VAL A 589 -7.77 -21.33 -11.43
CA VAL A 589 -6.38 -21.55 -11.01
C VAL A 589 -5.48 -21.83 -12.22
N ALA A 590 -5.93 -22.69 -13.14
CA ALA A 590 -5.14 -23.07 -14.31
C ALA A 590 -4.95 -21.89 -15.28
N ILE A 591 -5.97 -21.06 -15.49
CA ILE A 591 -5.87 -19.84 -16.30
C ILE A 591 -4.93 -18.83 -15.62
N PHE A 592 -5.00 -18.65 -14.31
CA PHE A 592 -4.07 -17.78 -13.58
C PHE A 592 -2.63 -18.23 -13.78
N ASN A 593 -2.33 -19.51 -13.52
CA ASN A 593 -0.99 -20.06 -13.67
C ASN A 593 -0.52 -19.94 -15.12
N TYR A 594 -1.38 -20.25 -16.10
CA TYR A 594 -1.06 -20.10 -17.52
C TYR A 594 -0.62 -18.66 -17.85
N VAL A 595 -1.37 -17.64 -17.43
CA VAL A 595 -0.99 -16.24 -17.70
C VAL A 595 0.28 -15.85 -16.95
N ASN A 596 0.41 -16.26 -15.69
CA ASN A 596 1.58 -15.98 -14.86
C ASN A 596 2.88 -16.62 -15.42
N ASP A 597 2.78 -17.81 -16.02
CA ASP A 597 3.90 -18.52 -16.63
C ASP A 597 4.17 -18.06 -18.08
N HIS A 598 3.15 -17.53 -18.75
CA HIS A 598 3.23 -17.07 -20.15
C HIS A 598 3.63 -15.60 -20.28
N THR A 599 3.62 -14.82 -19.20
CA THR A 599 3.91 -13.38 -19.27
C THR A 599 4.98 -12.89 -18.29
N ASP A 600 5.94 -12.14 -18.81
CA ASP A 600 6.88 -11.36 -18.01
C ASP A 600 6.39 -9.93 -17.76
N TYR A 601 6.83 -9.33 -16.65
CA TYR A 601 6.52 -7.93 -16.35
C TYR A 601 7.42 -6.98 -17.15
N SER A 602 6.83 -5.99 -17.80
CA SER A 602 7.54 -4.89 -18.47
C SER A 602 6.97 -3.54 -18.03
N SER A 603 7.84 -2.59 -17.69
CA SER A 603 7.44 -1.28 -17.16
C SER A 603 7.17 -0.29 -18.30
N TYR A 604 5.92 0.18 -18.38
CA TYR A 604 5.50 1.30 -19.23
C TYR A 604 4.15 1.85 -18.71
N MET A 605 3.80 3.07 -19.14
CA MET A 605 2.57 3.75 -18.72
C MET A 605 1.36 3.29 -19.53
N ASN A 606 0.22 3.15 -18.86
CA ASN A 606 -1.09 2.79 -19.44
C ASN A 606 -1.09 1.46 -20.23
N THR A 607 -2.22 1.12 -20.84
CA THR A 607 -2.29 -0.01 -21.80
C THR A 607 -1.55 0.34 -23.09
N ARG A 608 -0.75 -0.59 -23.61
CA ARG A 608 -0.10 -0.47 -24.92
C ARG A 608 -0.49 -1.59 -25.87
N TYR A 609 -0.78 -2.77 -25.33
CA TYR A 609 -0.97 -3.99 -26.12
C TYR A 609 -2.38 -4.60 -25.98
N GLY A 610 -3.06 -4.40 -24.84
CA GLY A 610 -4.31 -5.09 -24.55
C GLY A 610 -4.15 -6.61 -24.51
N ALA A 611 -5.26 -7.34 -24.34
CA ALA A 611 -5.25 -8.78 -24.08
C ALA A 611 -4.57 -9.62 -25.19
N LEU A 612 -4.91 -9.36 -26.46
CA LEU A 612 -4.46 -10.19 -27.58
C LEU A 612 -2.97 -10.06 -27.85
N GLU A 613 -2.47 -8.83 -27.88
CA GLU A 613 -1.06 -8.59 -28.18
C GLU A 613 -0.17 -8.92 -26.98
N THR A 614 -0.68 -8.79 -25.74
CA THR A 614 0.00 -9.30 -24.53
C THR A 614 0.15 -10.82 -24.57
N LEU A 615 -0.91 -11.55 -24.95
CA LEU A 615 -0.85 -13.01 -25.14
C LEU A 615 0.16 -13.40 -26.21
N ARG A 616 0.21 -12.66 -27.34
CA ARG A 616 1.15 -12.96 -28.43
C ARG A 616 2.60 -12.67 -28.05
N ARG A 617 2.85 -11.61 -27.28
CA ARG A 617 4.20 -11.13 -26.93
C ARG A 617 4.81 -11.85 -25.73
N GLY A 618 3.99 -12.36 -24.82
CA GLY A 618 4.46 -12.98 -23.58
C GLY A 618 5.05 -11.99 -22.57
N TYR A 619 4.69 -10.70 -22.65
CA TYR A 619 5.04 -9.72 -21.62
C TYR A 619 4.06 -8.55 -21.61
N GLY A 620 3.95 -7.86 -20.47
CA GLY A 620 3.14 -6.65 -20.33
C GLY A 620 3.25 -6.00 -18.95
N ASN A 621 2.74 -4.77 -18.82
CA ASN A 621 2.59 -4.10 -17.53
C ASN A 621 1.33 -4.60 -16.78
N CYS A 622 1.03 -4.01 -15.62
CA CYS A 622 -0.11 -4.43 -14.79
C CYS A 622 -1.48 -4.32 -15.49
N VAL A 623 -1.64 -3.31 -16.35
CA VAL A 623 -2.90 -3.07 -17.07
C VAL A 623 -3.09 -4.11 -18.17
N ASP A 624 -2.06 -4.34 -18.98
CA ASP A 624 -2.09 -5.25 -20.12
C ASP A 624 -2.16 -6.73 -19.71
N GLN A 625 -1.44 -7.12 -18.65
CA GLN A 625 -1.61 -8.44 -18.04
C GLN A 625 -3.01 -8.60 -17.42
N GLY A 626 -3.55 -7.54 -16.80
CA GLY A 626 -4.92 -7.52 -16.29
C GLY A 626 -5.96 -7.70 -17.39
N HIS A 627 -5.76 -7.07 -18.56
CA HIS A 627 -6.62 -7.26 -19.73
C HIS A 627 -6.62 -8.71 -20.22
N LEU A 628 -5.45 -9.32 -20.34
CA LEU A 628 -5.30 -10.72 -20.76
C LEU A 628 -6.00 -11.67 -19.79
N LEU A 629 -5.69 -11.56 -18.50
CA LEU A 629 -6.24 -12.44 -17.47
C LEU A 629 -7.77 -12.33 -17.38
N LEU A 630 -8.30 -11.10 -17.43
CA LEU A 630 -9.75 -10.87 -17.44
C LEU A 630 -10.41 -11.45 -18.69
N GLY A 631 -9.82 -11.25 -19.88
CA GLY A 631 -10.35 -11.76 -21.14
C GLY A 631 -10.39 -13.29 -21.19
N MET A 632 -9.36 -13.96 -20.65
CA MET A 632 -9.33 -15.43 -20.52
C MET A 632 -10.38 -15.94 -19.54
N TYR A 633 -10.52 -15.33 -18.35
CA TYR A 633 -11.58 -15.74 -17.40
C TYR A 633 -12.97 -15.59 -17.99
N ARG A 634 -13.28 -14.46 -18.63
CA ARG A 634 -14.58 -14.24 -19.24
C ARG A 634 -14.84 -15.19 -20.43
N THR A 635 -13.81 -15.51 -21.21
CA THR A 635 -13.90 -16.53 -22.28
C THR A 635 -14.20 -17.91 -21.70
N ALA A 636 -13.67 -18.23 -20.52
CA ALA A 636 -13.99 -19.43 -19.75
C ALA A 636 -15.36 -19.41 -19.05
N ASN A 637 -16.19 -18.39 -19.30
CA ASN A 637 -17.44 -18.12 -18.61
C ASN A 637 -17.28 -18.04 -17.08
N LEU A 638 -16.19 -17.43 -16.63
CA LEU A 638 -15.89 -17.11 -15.24
C LEU A 638 -16.07 -15.59 -15.03
N PRO A 639 -17.02 -15.14 -14.20
CA PRO A 639 -17.24 -13.71 -14.00
C PRO A 639 -16.00 -13.05 -13.40
N ALA A 640 -15.49 -12.01 -14.07
CA ALA A 640 -14.26 -11.34 -13.67
C ALA A 640 -14.41 -9.81 -13.72
N ARG A 641 -13.67 -9.10 -12.86
CA ARG A 641 -13.65 -7.63 -12.80
C ARG A 641 -12.25 -7.11 -12.52
N TYR A 642 -12.01 -5.87 -12.94
CA TYR A 642 -10.77 -5.18 -12.59
C TYR A 642 -10.83 -4.65 -11.17
N CYS A 643 -9.65 -4.58 -10.57
CA CYS A 643 -9.36 -3.83 -9.37
C CYS A 643 -8.27 -2.80 -9.68
N HIS A 644 -8.44 -1.59 -9.17
CA HIS A 644 -7.45 -0.53 -9.30
C HIS A 644 -7.32 0.22 -7.97
N ALA A 645 -6.08 0.43 -7.54
CA ALA A 645 -5.74 1.21 -6.36
C ALA A 645 -4.29 1.70 -6.48
N THR A 646 -3.89 2.64 -5.62
CA THR A 646 -2.46 2.85 -5.36
C THR A 646 -1.99 1.70 -4.48
N CYS A 647 -1.08 0.86 -4.99
CA CYS A 647 -0.55 -0.27 -4.27
C CYS A 647 0.86 0.03 -3.76
N TYR A 648 1.15 -0.50 -2.57
CA TYR A 648 2.43 -0.40 -1.92
C TYR A 648 3.15 -1.74 -2.10
N PHE A 649 4.07 -1.77 -3.06
CA PHE A 649 4.81 -2.98 -3.40
C PHE A 649 5.91 -3.26 -2.39
N ARG A 650 6.24 -4.54 -2.22
CA ARG A 650 7.32 -4.98 -1.35
C ARG A 650 8.71 -4.55 -1.85
N SER A 651 8.83 -4.18 -3.12
CA SER A 651 10.04 -3.57 -3.68
C SER A 651 10.27 -2.12 -3.22
N GLY A 652 9.30 -1.51 -2.52
CA GLY A 652 9.32 -0.08 -2.19
C GLY A 652 8.62 0.80 -3.22
N LEU A 653 8.20 0.26 -4.36
CA LEU A 653 7.43 0.98 -5.38
C LEU A 653 6.02 1.31 -4.86
N VAL A 654 5.61 2.57 -4.95
CA VAL A 654 4.24 3.01 -4.65
C VAL A 654 3.67 3.63 -5.92
N ILE A 655 2.71 2.94 -6.54
CA ILE A 655 2.18 3.34 -7.84
C ILE A 655 0.74 2.87 -8.00
N GLY A 656 0.00 3.53 -8.90
CA GLY A 656 -1.27 2.99 -9.40
C GLY A 656 -1.07 1.59 -9.97
N HIS A 657 -1.89 0.63 -9.53
CA HIS A 657 -1.77 -0.77 -9.90
C HIS A 657 -3.11 -1.39 -10.22
N VAL A 658 -3.14 -2.19 -11.28
CA VAL A 658 -4.33 -2.90 -11.76
C VAL A 658 -4.12 -4.40 -11.61
N TRP A 659 -5.14 -5.08 -11.09
CA TRP A 659 -5.22 -6.54 -11.06
C TRP A 659 -6.66 -7.00 -11.31
N VAL A 660 -6.91 -8.32 -11.30
CA VAL A 660 -8.22 -8.90 -11.60
C VAL A 660 -8.78 -9.64 -10.38
N GLU A 661 -10.08 -9.52 -10.13
CA GLU A 661 -10.81 -10.45 -9.26
C GLU A 661 -11.67 -11.38 -10.12
N VAL A 662 -11.69 -12.68 -9.82
CA VAL A 662 -12.56 -13.68 -10.47
C VAL A 662 -13.53 -14.29 -9.46
N TYR A 663 -14.78 -14.46 -9.86
CA TYR A 663 -15.84 -15.05 -9.05
C TYR A 663 -15.99 -16.54 -9.34
N VAL A 664 -15.64 -17.39 -8.38
CA VAL A 664 -15.80 -18.84 -8.47
C VAL A 664 -16.25 -19.42 -7.14
N ASN A 665 -17.09 -20.45 -7.16
CA ASN A 665 -17.59 -21.14 -5.96
C ASN A 665 -18.14 -20.19 -4.88
N GLY A 666 -18.86 -19.14 -5.30
CA GLY A 666 -19.54 -18.24 -4.37
C GLY A 666 -18.72 -17.05 -3.84
N ARG A 667 -17.44 -16.88 -4.22
CA ARG A 667 -16.59 -15.76 -3.77
C ARG A 667 -15.69 -15.18 -4.85
N TRP A 668 -15.25 -13.94 -4.63
CA TRP A 668 -14.23 -13.26 -5.44
C TRP A 668 -12.82 -13.62 -4.95
N TYR A 669 -11.91 -13.88 -5.89
CA TYR A 669 -10.50 -14.15 -5.64
C TYR A 669 -9.64 -13.11 -6.35
N SER A 670 -8.76 -12.44 -5.62
CA SER A 670 -7.79 -11.51 -6.18
C SER A 670 -6.67 -12.27 -6.90
N CYS A 671 -6.42 -11.90 -8.15
CA CYS A 671 -5.50 -12.53 -9.06
C CYS A 671 -4.61 -11.44 -9.69
N ASP A 672 -3.31 -11.50 -9.39
CA ASP A 672 -2.30 -10.55 -9.87
C ASP A 672 -1.12 -11.33 -10.43
N THR A 673 -0.95 -11.31 -11.76
CA THR A 673 0.09 -12.05 -12.50
C THR A 673 1.39 -11.26 -12.67
N THR A 674 1.49 -10.05 -12.10
CA THR A 674 2.66 -9.17 -12.31
C THR A 674 3.91 -9.61 -11.56
N SER A 675 3.89 -10.79 -10.92
CA SER A 675 5.01 -11.32 -10.16
C SER A 675 4.82 -12.81 -9.94
N ASN A 676 5.83 -13.60 -10.30
CA ASN A 676 5.89 -15.05 -10.04
C ASN A 676 5.79 -15.46 -8.55
N ARG A 677 6.00 -14.52 -7.61
CA ARG A 677 5.75 -14.74 -6.17
C ARG A 677 4.27 -14.84 -5.82
N ASN A 678 3.38 -14.30 -6.64
CA ASN A 678 1.94 -14.34 -6.41
C ASN A 678 1.39 -15.72 -6.76
N SER A 679 0.32 -16.11 -6.09
CA SER A 679 -0.43 -17.32 -6.41
C SER A 679 -1.92 -16.99 -6.52
N PHE A 680 -2.71 -17.88 -7.12
CA PHE A 680 -4.15 -17.68 -7.23
C PHE A 680 -4.80 -17.33 -5.88
N GLY A 681 -5.54 -16.22 -5.82
CA GLY A 681 -6.22 -15.77 -4.61
C GLY A 681 -5.31 -15.21 -3.52
N ASN A 682 -4.00 -15.15 -3.73
CA ASN A 682 -3.01 -14.72 -2.74
C ASN A 682 -1.92 -13.85 -3.39
N ILE A 683 -2.04 -12.55 -3.17
CA ILE A 683 -1.12 -11.56 -3.71
C ILE A 683 -0.10 -11.20 -2.64
N VAL A 684 1.17 -11.37 -2.97
CA VAL A 684 2.28 -11.16 -2.03
C VAL A 684 3.33 -10.20 -2.58
N ASN A 685 3.26 -9.72 -3.82
CA ASN A 685 4.20 -8.72 -4.34
C ASN A 685 3.94 -7.30 -3.81
N TRP A 686 2.71 -7.01 -3.34
CA TRP A 686 2.36 -5.82 -2.56
C TRP A 686 1.66 -6.21 -1.25
N TYR A 687 1.60 -5.27 -0.30
CA TYR A 687 1.17 -5.56 1.08
C TYR A 687 -0.03 -4.74 1.54
N SER A 688 -0.30 -3.61 0.90
CA SER A 688 -1.47 -2.78 1.13
C SER A 688 -1.80 -2.01 -0.13
N SER A 689 -3.04 -1.55 -0.19
CA SER A 689 -3.51 -0.64 -1.23
C SER A 689 -4.36 0.45 -0.59
N THR A 690 -4.54 1.56 -1.31
CA THR A 690 -5.67 2.45 -1.04
C THR A 690 -7.01 1.73 -1.28
N THR A 691 -8.13 2.42 -1.04
CA THR A 691 -9.47 1.89 -1.35
C THR A 691 -9.52 1.31 -2.77
N VAL A 692 -9.83 0.02 -2.84
CA VAL A 692 -9.88 -0.72 -4.11
C VAL A 692 -11.14 -0.35 -4.86
N ARG A 693 -10.96 0.27 -6.02
CA ARG A 693 -12.05 0.54 -6.96
C ARG A 693 -12.21 -0.65 -7.89
N ARG A 694 -13.44 -1.02 -8.20
CA ARG A 694 -13.78 -2.21 -8.98
C ARG A 694 -14.55 -1.83 -10.23
N TYR A 695 -14.18 -2.44 -11.35
CA TYR A 695 -14.71 -2.06 -12.65
C TYR A 695 -15.01 -3.27 -13.53
N THR A 696 -16.12 -3.21 -14.28
CA THR A 696 -16.37 -4.13 -15.40
C THR A 696 -15.51 -3.77 -16.62
N ILE A 697 -15.20 -2.48 -16.79
CA ILE A 697 -14.36 -1.86 -17.82
C ILE A 697 -13.49 -0.78 -17.17
N LEU A 698 -12.18 -0.75 -17.44
CA LEU A 698 -11.30 0.30 -16.91
C LEU A 698 -11.67 1.68 -17.50
N PRO A 699 -11.71 2.75 -16.68
CA PRO A 699 -12.14 4.07 -17.13
C PRO A 699 -11.03 4.94 -17.74
N PHE A 700 -9.81 4.42 -17.91
CA PHE A 700 -8.64 5.12 -18.40
C PHE A 700 -7.87 4.28 -19.43
#